data_AF-A0A3E1E196-F1
#
_entry.id   AF-A0A3E1E196-F1
#
_cell.length_a   1.000
_cell.length_b   1.000
_cell.length_c   1.000
_cell.angle_alpha   90.00
_cell.angle_beta   90.00
_cell.angle_gamma   90.00
#
_symmetry.space_group_name_H-M   'P 1'
#
loop_
_entity.id
_entity.type
_entity.pdbx_description
1 polymer ?
#
loop_
_entity_poly.entity_id
_entity_poly.type
_entity_poly.pdbx_seq_one_letter_code
_entity_poly.pdbx_strand_id
1 'polypeptide(L)'
;MKPTLLLFLFCTTLHATDFFVNKQGLDSNAGTSRGAAFLTIQKGVDALQPGDTLNIGRGEYAEAVARKGLGSAEKETTIRAEMRGTVLLRGDVDAPVFKPLPGSRNTFEADFTGDVQAVYEVDTLKRLGTQATQAEVEFQPGSSFYDAASSKLYVSSTDLRPVDLHRYSIPVTGAHGLMLEQPKRVVLDGIAARGFEKAVMQTWHTEACTWGIVLKEAKDCVIRHCTAFLNGGGILTRSGNEGGNLLEDCVAYGNISPHGFECGGVVAVAVRNDTLRRCTAYKGGVGVRLYGGEGYGLIENSLGWGNVLDLGIKGGKTGEISDVRDCVALSYLPSHREVVRSIIGFRNTYLDGVKAGTDTSIRLNFERVNRGQEFADPLNFDFRLQSTSTMRGSAPDKSDRGPFPYQGNVFFVKTDGDDLADGLSVKAAWKTVARAAKELRAGHTVYFEQGVYSGDVVIKAENTGPDPISWRARGTARVLMPGAIKVEGGHGIEFERLNFASTVSVTASERVRFNNCRFFADDKALHATHCNGLAVSHSEFTRFAQVGVQLDGCTGVELSSNVYDNRHGPAVTFGVAADVNLALRYSDYNSYADADKAWMVNGQTIALTDARKTAQDIYARELRTVFSLRDGISEVKDRIALAVGGALGKSLGIHQDLMSNALSMSAPTLHSVTATTANIEWQMSRGSESGIAWGETPACETQAKYKVTNDEDTFRNFSLTGLKPGTTYYFKLTSAKLIYPLDDQGPGEVVNPKYEAISFTTKAADPAPRTLYVSTDGSDSASGLERGSAWHSIAHAASQALPGDTVMIAGGTYIEKVRVRTTGTKGRPIKFRSIPGEKVILDGSGRRIETAFVINGKNDIEVDGFYFRDFRMGGQGNCSQRVINVNQSHRVTLRRLLWDGRGAGYSGGLLMGADSSDVLVSNCVIIRGSDGLEVTSCPGFRVEHCVFISHMIEAVKLSTPATLSSNIICDSSAFKAKNNIHFMSFGNQDAIVDRNNCYFLRVPESQRTLYWVLNFKEAGKVLGHTRMTLPEYKKRVAPTDSVVLDPQFAIFERLDPAKVPEFPIDQFVDTKVPLDFPDLFATNPEVVKRSMGLQPEAFADMIKK
;
A
#
# COMPACT_ATOMS: atom_id res chain seq x y z
N MET A 1 33.93 50.21 -57.98
CA MET A 1 33.69 50.65 -56.58
C MET A 1 32.20 50.52 -56.25
N LYS A 2 31.85 49.53 -55.41
CA LYS A 2 30.57 49.42 -54.68
C LYS A 2 30.93 48.79 -53.32
N PRO A 3 30.51 49.36 -52.17
CA PRO A 3 30.97 48.91 -50.86
C PRO A 3 30.12 47.75 -50.33
N THR A 4 30.79 46.81 -49.69
CA THR A 4 30.24 45.66 -48.97
C THR A 4 29.66 46.11 -47.63
N LEU A 5 28.40 45.77 -47.37
CA LEU A 5 27.71 46.03 -46.09
C LEU A 5 28.06 44.90 -45.11
N LEU A 6 28.71 45.24 -43.99
CA LEU A 6 29.05 44.32 -42.90
C LEU A 6 27.85 44.20 -41.95
N LEU A 7 27.27 43.00 -41.83
CA LEU A 7 26.19 42.71 -40.89
C LEU A 7 26.81 42.41 -39.51
N PHE A 8 26.63 43.29 -38.53
CA PHE A 8 26.99 43.04 -37.13
C PHE A 8 25.95 42.09 -36.49
N LEU A 9 26.32 40.82 -36.31
CA LEU A 9 25.62 39.91 -35.40
C LEU A 9 25.97 40.30 -33.95
N PHE A 10 25.03 40.95 -33.26
CA PHE A 10 25.07 41.05 -31.81
C PHE A 10 24.83 39.65 -31.22
N CYS A 11 25.90 39.01 -30.77
CA CYS A 11 25.83 37.81 -29.97
C CYS A 11 25.47 38.22 -28.53
N THR A 12 24.18 38.36 -28.22
CA THR A 12 23.73 38.52 -26.84
C THR A 12 23.86 37.17 -26.15
N THR A 13 24.83 37.04 -25.26
CA THR A 13 24.88 35.93 -24.29
C THR A 13 23.66 36.06 -23.38
N LEU A 14 22.59 35.27 -23.62
CA LEU A 14 21.48 35.17 -22.67
C LEU A 14 22.00 34.59 -21.35
N HIS A 15 22.03 35.44 -20.32
CA HIS A 15 22.27 35.05 -18.94
C HIS A 15 21.06 34.26 -18.40
N ALA A 16 21.33 33.28 -17.53
CA ALA A 16 20.30 32.58 -16.78
C ALA A 16 19.48 33.56 -15.93
N THR A 17 18.16 33.43 -15.97
CA THR A 17 17.22 34.28 -15.21
C THR A 17 16.67 33.53 -14.00
N ASP A 18 16.56 34.22 -12.87
CA ASP A 18 15.82 33.75 -11.69
C ASP A 18 14.37 34.25 -11.75
N PHE A 19 13.42 33.30 -11.72
CA PHE A 19 12.00 33.55 -11.53
C PHE A 19 11.55 33.16 -10.12
N PHE A 20 10.47 33.78 -9.64
CA PHE A 20 9.94 33.60 -8.30
C PHE A 20 8.43 33.36 -8.35
N VAL A 21 7.96 32.40 -7.54
CA VAL A 21 6.54 32.12 -7.27
C VAL A 21 6.31 32.20 -5.77
N ASN A 22 5.26 32.87 -5.31
CA ASN A 22 4.82 32.80 -3.91
C ASN A 22 3.34 33.14 -3.74
N LYS A 23 2.78 32.85 -2.57
CA LYS A 23 1.36 33.08 -2.25
C LYS A 23 0.96 34.56 -2.14
N GLN A 24 1.91 35.49 -2.17
CA GLN A 24 1.69 36.94 -2.19
C GLN A 24 1.80 37.53 -3.60
N GLY A 25 2.20 36.72 -4.59
CA GLY A 25 2.41 37.13 -5.97
C GLY A 25 1.13 37.30 -6.77
N LEU A 26 1.29 37.65 -8.05
CA LEU A 26 0.23 37.75 -9.05
C LEU A 26 0.76 37.25 -10.39
N ASP A 27 -0.03 36.49 -11.16
CA ASP A 27 0.43 35.94 -12.45
C ASP A 27 0.59 36.99 -13.55
N SER A 28 0.13 38.21 -13.30
CA SER A 28 0.40 39.39 -14.13
C SER A 28 1.79 40.01 -13.87
N ASN A 29 2.48 39.61 -12.80
CA ASN A 29 3.81 40.13 -12.49
C ASN A 29 4.88 39.58 -13.46
N ALA A 30 6.07 40.17 -13.44
CA ALA A 30 7.20 39.73 -14.26
C ALA A 30 7.90 38.46 -13.73
N GLY A 31 7.71 38.12 -12.45
CA GLY A 31 8.35 36.98 -11.80
C GLY A 31 9.82 37.16 -11.45
N THR A 32 10.45 38.30 -11.75
CA THR A 32 11.92 38.48 -11.68
C THR A 32 12.47 38.84 -10.29
N SER A 33 11.62 38.90 -9.27
CA SER A 33 12.02 39.09 -7.87
C SER A 33 10.92 38.58 -6.92
N ARG A 34 11.23 38.38 -5.64
CA ARG A 34 10.23 37.98 -4.62
C ARG A 34 9.04 38.94 -4.52
N GLY A 35 9.28 40.25 -4.64
CA GLY A 35 8.24 41.28 -4.58
C GLY A 35 7.40 41.40 -5.85
N ALA A 36 7.89 40.83 -6.97
CA ALA A 36 7.20 40.76 -8.24
C ALA A 36 7.00 39.29 -8.68
N ALA A 37 6.81 38.39 -7.72
CA ALA A 37 6.65 36.95 -7.98
C ALA A 37 5.33 36.64 -8.69
N PHE A 38 5.31 35.54 -9.44
CA PHE A 38 4.08 34.92 -9.91
C PHE A 38 3.28 34.32 -8.73
N LEU A 39 1.99 34.10 -8.93
CA LEU A 39 1.12 33.47 -7.93
C LEU A 39 1.11 31.94 -8.08
N THR A 40 1.10 31.44 -9.32
CA THR A 40 0.99 30.00 -9.63
C THR A 40 2.31 29.42 -10.08
N ILE A 41 2.54 28.15 -9.73
CA ILE A 41 3.72 27.41 -10.15
C ILE A 41 3.68 27.20 -11.67
N GLN A 42 2.50 26.91 -12.25
CA GLN A 42 2.36 26.79 -13.70
C GLN A 42 2.87 28.03 -14.44
N LYS A 43 2.50 29.23 -14.00
CA LYS A 43 2.97 30.47 -14.63
C LYS A 43 4.49 30.63 -14.56
N GLY A 44 5.09 30.30 -13.42
CA GLY A 44 6.53 30.29 -13.25
C GLY A 44 7.22 29.25 -14.13
N VAL A 45 6.64 28.05 -14.21
CA VAL A 45 7.15 26.98 -15.07
C VAL A 45 7.08 27.38 -16.53
N ASP A 46 6.01 28.04 -17.00
CA ASP A 46 5.88 28.51 -18.39
C ASP A 46 6.91 29.58 -18.76
N ALA A 47 7.34 30.40 -17.80
CA ALA A 47 8.30 31.47 -18.02
C ALA A 47 9.74 30.99 -18.29
N LEU A 48 10.10 29.80 -17.79
CA LEU A 48 11.47 29.29 -17.87
C LEU A 48 11.98 29.12 -19.32
N GLN A 49 13.22 29.49 -19.56
CA GLN A 49 14.01 29.11 -20.73
C GLN A 49 15.18 28.19 -20.28
N PRO A 50 15.83 27.47 -21.23
CA PRO A 50 16.98 26.63 -20.88
C PRO A 50 18.10 27.41 -20.18
N GLY A 51 18.42 27.01 -18.94
CA GLY A 51 19.40 27.69 -18.09
C GLY A 51 18.81 28.44 -16.89
N ASP A 52 17.50 28.69 -16.90
CA ASP A 52 16.84 29.51 -15.87
C ASP A 52 16.56 28.72 -14.59
N THR A 53 16.25 29.45 -13.51
CA THR A 53 15.86 28.89 -12.22
C THR A 53 14.51 29.46 -11.77
N LEU A 54 13.59 28.58 -11.35
CA LEU A 54 12.34 28.95 -10.68
C LEU A 54 12.45 28.69 -9.18
N ASN A 55 12.29 29.74 -8.39
CA ASN A 55 12.33 29.75 -6.93
C ASN A 55 10.89 29.80 -6.39
N ILE A 56 10.43 28.73 -5.76
CA ILE A 56 9.07 28.62 -5.24
C ILE A 56 9.09 28.85 -3.72
N GLY A 57 8.44 29.93 -3.29
CA GLY A 57 8.24 30.26 -1.89
C GLY A 57 7.26 29.30 -1.22
N ARG A 58 7.33 29.23 0.12
CA ARG A 58 6.45 28.39 0.94
C ARG A 58 4.97 28.54 0.58
N GLY A 59 4.24 27.43 0.59
CA GLY A 59 2.83 27.46 0.23
C GLY A 59 2.23 26.10 -0.07
N GLU A 60 0.92 26.00 0.16
CA GLU A 60 0.07 25.01 -0.49
C GLU A 60 -0.45 25.60 -1.82
N TYR A 61 -0.24 24.87 -2.91
CA TYR A 61 -0.56 25.26 -4.28
C TYR A 61 -1.54 24.25 -4.88
N ALA A 62 -2.81 24.63 -4.96
CA ALA A 62 -3.88 23.79 -5.50
C ALA A 62 -3.91 23.86 -7.03
N GLU A 63 -2.95 23.19 -7.67
CA GLU A 63 -2.79 23.18 -9.13
C GLU A 63 -2.15 21.88 -9.62
N ALA A 64 -2.44 21.53 -10.88
CA ALA A 64 -1.73 20.52 -11.64
C ALA A 64 -0.81 21.25 -12.64
N VAL A 65 0.49 20.99 -12.56
CA VAL A 65 1.53 21.69 -13.33
C VAL A 65 2.01 20.79 -14.47
N ALA A 66 2.01 21.29 -15.69
CA ALA A 66 2.48 20.54 -16.85
C ALA A 66 3.29 21.41 -17.82
N ARG A 67 4.40 20.86 -18.36
CA ARG A 67 5.14 21.50 -19.45
C ARG A 67 5.86 20.49 -20.35
N LYS A 68 5.85 20.74 -21.66
CA LYS A 68 6.60 19.96 -22.64
C LYS A 68 7.87 20.68 -23.11
N GLY A 69 8.94 19.92 -23.30
CA GLY A 69 10.19 20.38 -23.92
C GLY A 69 10.99 21.37 -23.07
N LEU A 70 10.95 21.25 -21.74
CA LEU A 70 11.72 22.10 -20.84
C LEU A 70 13.21 21.70 -20.81
N GLY A 71 14.09 22.70 -20.86
CA GLY A 71 15.55 22.53 -20.74
C GLY A 71 16.26 22.21 -22.07
N SER A 72 17.57 21.98 -22.00
CA SER A 72 18.41 21.63 -23.15
C SER A 72 19.56 20.71 -22.73
N ALA A 73 20.34 20.20 -23.69
CA ALA A 73 21.50 19.36 -23.34
C ALA A 73 22.66 20.19 -22.74
N GLU A 74 22.73 21.47 -23.10
CA GLU A 74 23.87 22.36 -22.83
C GLU A 74 23.72 23.12 -21.51
N LYS A 75 22.49 23.42 -21.08
CA LYS A 75 22.20 24.25 -19.92
C LYS A 75 21.23 23.56 -18.95
N GLU A 76 21.61 23.53 -17.68
CA GLU A 76 20.75 23.03 -16.60
C GLU A 76 19.64 24.04 -16.30
N THR A 77 18.40 23.58 -16.19
CA THR A 77 17.24 24.41 -15.81
C THR A 77 16.70 23.90 -14.47
N THR A 78 16.45 24.79 -13.52
CA THR A 78 16.09 24.39 -12.14
C THR A 78 14.69 24.84 -11.76
N ILE A 79 13.92 23.96 -11.12
CA ILE A 79 12.70 24.28 -10.37
C ILE A 79 12.94 23.85 -8.92
N ARG A 80 12.91 24.79 -7.98
CA ARG A 80 13.21 24.49 -6.58
C ARG A 80 12.30 25.19 -5.59
N ALA A 81 12.05 24.55 -4.47
CA ALA A 81 11.59 25.25 -3.28
C ALA A 81 12.72 26.17 -2.77
N GLU A 82 12.40 27.41 -2.40
CA GLU A 82 13.34 28.30 -1.71
C GLU A 82 13.79 27.71 -0.36
N MET A 83 12.88 26.98 0.28
CA MET A 83 13.15 26.22 1.49
C MET A 83 12.49 24.84 1.40
N ARG A 84 13.32 23.80 1.46
CA ARG A 84 12.88 22.40 1.35
C ARG A 84 11.80 22.11 2.40
N GLY A 85 10.80 21.33 2.02
CA GLY A 85 9.73 20.91 2.91
C GLY A 85 8.59 21.92 3.09
N THR A 86 8.63 23.06 2.40
CA THR A 86 7.62 24.13 2.57
C THR A 86 6.69 24.35 1.38
N VAL A 87 6.92 23.64 0.27
CA VAL A 87 6.09 23.74 -0.95
C VAL A 87 5.33 22.44 -1.12
N LEU A 88 3.99 22.53 -1.09
CA LEU A 88 3.09 21.40 -1.30
C LEU A 88 2.14 21.68 -2.46
N LEU A 89 2.27 20.93 -3.55
CA LEU A 89 1.26 20.83 -4.60
C LEU A 89 0.10 19.96 -4.11
N ARG A 90 -1.14 20.46 -4.26
CA ARG A 90 -2.36 19.78 -3.81
C ARG A 90 -3.29 19.50 -4.98
N GLY A 91 -3.61 18.22 -5.17
CA GLY A 91 -4.70 17.74 -6.03
C GLY A 91 -5.99 17.42 -5.26
N ASP A 92 -5.97 17.54 -3.93
CA ASP A 92 -7.07 17.23 -3.03
C ASP A 92 -7.64 18.45 -2.31
N VAL A 93 -8.86 18.28 -1.83
CA VAL A 93 -9.51 19.14 -0.84
C VAL A 93 -9.72 18.36 0.46
N ASP A 94 -9.79 19.07 1.58
CA ASP A 94 -10.16 18.44 2.85
C ASP A 94 -11.64 18.02 2.80
N ALA A 95 -11.95 16.83 3.34
CA ALA A 95 -13.32 16.31 3.32
C ALA A 95 -14.24 17.06 4.29
N PRO A 96 -15.55 17.09 4.03
CA PRO A 96 -16.56 17.57 4.98
C PRO A 96 -16.62 16.67 6.23
N VAL A 97 -17.31 17.15 7.26
CA VAL A 97 -17.56 16.37 8.48
C VAL A 97 -18.61 15.29 8.21
N PHE A 98 -18.24 14.03 8.46
CA PHE A 98 -19.12 12.89 8.33
C PHE A 98 -20.02 12.70 9.56
N LYS A 99 -21.24 12.21 9.33
CA LYS A 99 -22.23 11.88 10.37
C LYS A 99 -22.65 10.41 10.25
N PRO A 100 -23.02 9.74 11.35
CA PRO A 100 -23.49 8.35 11.28
C PRO A 100 -24.71 8.20 10.35
N LEU A 101 -24.69 7.20 9.47
CA LEU A 101 -25.84 6.86 8.64
C LEU A 101 -26.85 6.04 9.47
N PRO A 102 -28.11 6.48 9.62
CA PRO A 102 -29.11 5.76 10.42
C PRO A 102 -29.29 4.31 9.96
N GLY A 103 -29.32 3.37 10.92
CA GLY A 103 -29.50 1.95 10.64
C GLY A 103 -28.24 1.21 10.17
N SER A 104 -27.13 1.91 9.96
CA SER A 104 -25.81 1.30 9.70
C SER A 104 -25.00 1.17 10.99
N ARG A 105 -23.95 0.32 10.98
CA ARG A 105 -23.05 0.16 12.13
C ARG A 105 -21.76 0.93 11.94
N ASN A 106 -21.24 0.96 10.70
CA ASN A 106 -19.92 1.51 10.39
C ASN A 106 -19.95 2.49 9.21
N THR A 107 -21.14 2.86 8.72
CA THR A 107 -21.26 3.77 7.58
C THR A 107 -21.58 5.18 8.05
N PHE A 108 -20.86 6.14 7.49
CA PHE A 108 -21.04 7.55 7.77
C PHE A 108 -21.21 8.31 6.46
N GLU A 109 -22.01 9.37 6.47
CA GLU A 109 -22.33 10.17 5.29
C GLU A 109 -21.99 11.65 5.47
N ALA A 110 -21.68 12.31 4.36
CA ALA A 110 -21.55 13.76 4.27
C ALA A 110 -22.02 14.26 2.90
N ASP A 111 -22.49 15.50 2.85
CA ASP A 111 -22.79 16.18 1.59
C ASP A 111 -21.48 16.62 0.95
N PHE A 112 -21.31 16.31 -0.34
CA PHE A 112 -20.14 16.73 -1.11
C PHE A 112 -20.51 16.93 -2.58
N THR A 113 -20.09 18.06 -3.15
CA THR A 113 -20.24 18.35 -4.57
C THR A 113 -18.88 18.52 -5.21
N GLY A 114 -18.58 17.67 -6.20
CA GLY A 114 -17.33 17.73 -6.93
C GLY A 114 -17.05 16.44 -7.70
N ASP A 115 -15.92 16.40 -8.39
CA ASP A 115 -15.46 15.23 -9.13
C ASP A 115 -14.58 14.35 -8.24
N VAL A 116 -15.21 13.49 -7.43
CA VAL A 116 -14.53 12.61 -6.47
C VAL A 116 -13.70 11.56 -7.22
N GLN A 117 -12.37 11.69 -7.20
CA GLN A 117 -11.48 10.68 -7.81
C GLN A 117 -11.17 9.53 -6.87
N ALA A 118 -11.08 9.81 -5.56
CA ALA A 118 -10.85 8.85 -4.48
C ALA A 118 -11.20 9.49 -3.14
N VAL A 119 -11.05 8.73 -2.05
CA VAL A 119 -11.06 9.25 -0.68
C VAL A 119 -9.83 8.69 0.03
N TYR A 120 -9.06 9.56 0.69
CA TYR A 120 -7.97 9.17 1.56
C TYR A 120 -8.37 9.36 3.01
N GLU A 121 -8.11 8.36 3.85
CA GLU A 121 -8.00 8.53 5.30
C GLU A 121 -6.55 8.92 5.59
N VAL A 122 -6.39 10.20 5.89
CA VAL A 122 -5.13 10.93 5.85
C VAL A 122 -4.24 10.50 7.01
N ASP A 123 -4.80 10.33 8.21
CA ASP A 123 -4.06 9.95 9.42
C ASP A 123 -3.52 8.51 9.39
N THR A 124 -4.23 7.58 8.75
CA THR A 124 -3.79 6.18 8.60
C THR A 124 -2.95 5.95 7.34
N LEU A 125 -2.79 6.99 6.50
CA LEU A 125 -2.12 6.96 5.21
C LEU A 125 -2.74 5.97 4.22
N LYS A 126 -4.07 5.85 4.22
CA LYS A 126 -4.79 4.84 3.43
C LYS A 126 -5.70 5.49 2.40
N ARG A 127 -5.64 4.99 1.17
CA ARG A 127 -6.73 5.15 0.20
C ARG A 127 -7.89 4.27 0.64
N LEU A 128 -9.08 4.85 0.81
CA LEU A 128 -10.28 4.06 1.05
C LEU A 128 -10.63 3.25 -0.20
N GLY A 129 -11.01 1.98 -0.03
CA GLY A 129 -11.49 1.14 -1.11
C GLY A 129 -12.78 1.71 -1.70
N THR A 130 -12.87 1.83 -3.02
CA THR A 130 -14.10 2.35 -3.67
C THR A 130 -15.10 1.21 -3.80
N GLN A 131 -16.29 1.36 -3.22
CA GLN A 131 -17.40 0.42 -3.37
C GLN A 131 -18.36 0.89 -4.47
N ALA A 132 -19.17 -0.01 -5.01
CA ALA A 132 -20.11 0.33 -6.07
C ALA A 132 -21.45 0.84 -5.54
N THR A 133 -21.78 0.53 -4.28
CA THR A 133 -23.01 0.98 -3.64
C THR A 133 -22.76 1.43 -2.20
N GLN A 134 -23.69 2.22 -1.67
CA GLN A 134 -23.70 2.66 -0.26
C GLN A 134 -23.79 1.48 0.71
N ALA A 135 -24.51 0.41 0.35
CA ALA A 135 -24.70 -0.77 1.19
C ALA A 135 -23.39 -1.56 1.37
N GLU A 136 -22.51 -1.57 0.37
CA GLU A 136 -21.23 -2.29 0.46
C GLU A 136 -20.24 -1.65 1.43
N VAL A 137 -20.34 -0.33 1.66
CA VAL A 137 -19.47 0.40 2.60
C VAL A 137 -19.58 -0.18 4.01
N GLU A 138 -20.79 -0.57 4.42
CA GLU A 138 -21.07 -1.18 5.72
C GLU A 138 -20.29 -2.49 5.97
N PHE A 139 -20.00 -3.25 4.91
CA PHE A 139 -19.32 -4.55 5.00
C PHE A 139 -17.83 -4.47 4.70
N GLN A 140 -17.31 -3.27 4.42
CA GLN A 140 -15.90 -3.10 4.10
C GLN A 140 -15.32 -1.91 4.86
N PRO A 141 -14.85 -2.13 6.11
CA PRO A 141 -14.00 -1.18 6.79
C PRO A 141 -12.89 -0.63 5.88
N GLY A 142 -12.65 0.68 5.98
CA GLY A 142 -11.69 1.38 5.14
C GLY A 142 -12.16 1.55 3.69
N SER A 143 -13.46 1.80 3.48
CA SER A 143 -14.02 1.98 2.14
C SER A 143 -14.90 3.22 2.01
N SER A 144 -15.23 3.57 0.77
CA SER A 144 -16.04 4.74 0.43
C SER A 144 -16.93 4.48 -0.78
N PHE A 145 -18.02 5.24 -0.88
CA PHE A 145 -18.89 5.30 -2.06
C PHE A 145 -19.35 6.74 -2.26
N TYR A 146 -19.28 7.24 -3.48
CA TYR A 146 -19.80 8.56 -3.83
C TYR A 146 -21.03 8.40 -4.73
N ASP A 147 -22.17 8.85 -4.22
CA ASP A 147 -23.40 8.97 -4.99
C ASP A 147 -23.48 10.37 -5.60
N ALA A 148 -23.03 10.48 -6.85
CA ALA A 148 -23.09 11.73 -7.59
C ALA A 148 -24.53 12.22 -7.82
N ALA A 149 -25.52 11.33 -7.88
CA ALA A 149 -26.91 11.71 -8.13
C ALA A 149 -27.52 12.44 -6.93
N SER A 150 -27.14 12.04 -5.71
CA SER A 150 -27.57 12.71 -4.47
C SER A 150 -26.53 13.67 -3.88
N SER A 151 -25.34 13.79 -4.48
CA SER A 151 -24.20 14.56 -3.95
C SER A 151 -23.81 14.13 -2.53
N LYS A 152 -23.83 12.82 -2.27
CA LYS A 152 -23.48 12.24 -0.97
C LYS A 152 -22.24 11.36 -1.06
N LEU A 153 -21.36 11.54 -0.08
CA LEU A 153 -20.19 10.71 0.12
C LEU A 153 -20.37 9.85 1.37
N TYR A 154 -20.14 8.54 1.21
CA TYR A 154 -20.24 7.54 2.27
C TYR A 154 -18.86 6.97 2.57
N VAL A 155 -18.53 6.78 3.84
CA VAL A 155 -17.25 6.20 4.29
C VAL A 155 -17.42 5.24 5.46
N SER A 156 -16.46 4.34 5.61
CA SER A 156 -16.16 3.59 6.84
C SER A 156 -14.67 3.73 7.16
N SER A 157 -14.34 3.94 8.43
CA SER A 157 -12.95 4.07 8.88
C SER A 157 -12.15 2.77 8.70
N THR A 158 -10.83 2.88 8.54
CA THR A 158 -9.97 1.70 8.28
C THR A 158 -9.75 0.83 9.51
N ASP A 159 -9.97 1.34 10.71
CA ASP A 159 -9.66 0.66 11.97
C ASP A 159 -10.87 0.46 12.90
N LEU A 160 -12.09 0.65 12.37
CA LEU A 160 -13.37 0.50 13.08
C LEU A 160 -13.64 1.53 14.17
N ARG A 161 -12.82 2.59 14.28
CA ARG A 161 -13.08 3.68 15.22
C ARG A 161 -14.00 4.73 14.63
N PRO A 162 -14.64 5.56 15.48
CA PRO A 162 -15.48 6.66 15.01
C PRO A 162 -14.76 7.58 14.02
N VAL A 163 -15.43 7.93 12.92
CA VAL A 163 -14.86 8.75 11.82
C VAL A 163 -14.51 10.17 12.25
N ASP A 164 -15.08 10.69 13.34
CA ASP A 164 -14.76 12.00 13.91
C ASP A 164 -13.38 12.04 14.59
N LEU A 165 -12.76 10.88 14.81
CA LEU A 165 -11.36 10.77 15.22
C LEU A 165 -10.39 10.79 14.04
N HIS A 166 -10.88 10.70 12.81
CA HIS A 166 -10.07 10.58 11.59
C HIS A 166 -10.12 11.84 10.72
N ARG A 167 -9.13 11.98 9.84
CA ARG A 167 -9.10 13.05 8.83
C ARG A 167 -9.20 12.45 7.45
N TYR A 168 -10.05 13.03 6.61
CA TYR A 168 -10.21 12.58 5.22
C TYR A 168 -9.86 13.69 4.22
N SER A 169 -9.36 13.31 3.05
CA SER A 169 -9.18 14.21 1.90
C SER A 169 -9.70 13.58 0.61
N ILE A 170 -10.08 14.43 -0.33
CA ILE A 170 -10.77 14.06 -1.56
C ILE A 170 -9.97 14.65 -2.74
N PRO A 171 -9.23 13.82 -3.49
CA PRO A 171 -8.69 14.17 -4.79
C PRO A 171 -9.78 14.61 -5.78
N VAL A 172 -9.60 15.76 -6.43
CA VAL A 172 -10.60 16.39 -7.31
C VAL A 172 -10.08 16.79 -8.69
N THR A 173 -8.78 16.60 -8.98
CA THR A 173 -8.19 17.10 -10.23
C THR A 173 -8.16 16.08 -11.37
N GLY A 174 -8.01 14.79 -11.08
CA GLY A 174 -7.87 13.74 -12.11
C GLY A 174 -6.58 13.82 -12.94
N ALA A 175 -5.63 14.71 -12.59
CA ALA A 175 -4.43 15.05 -13.35
C ALA A 175 -3.15 14.91 -12.51
N HIS A 176 -2.00 14.76 -13.17
CA HIS A 176 -0.71 14.66 -12.48
C HIS A 176 -0.39 15.94 -11.70
N GLY A 177 0.37 15.82 -10.61
CA GLY A 177 0.76 16.98 -9.82
C GLY A 177 1.76 17.89 -10.52
N LEU A 178 2.96 17.38 -10.79
CA LEU A 178 3.93 18.04 -11.67
C LEU A 178 4.36 17.07 -12.77
N MET A 179 4.09 17.43 -14.02
CA MET A 179 4.40 16.64 -15.19
C MET A 179 5.29 17.41 -16.18
N LEU A 180 6.50 16.89 -16.44
CA LEU A 180 7.31 17.38 -17.55
C LEU A 180 7.42 16.31 -18.63
N GLU A 181 7.10 16.67 -19.87
CA GLU A 181 7.29 15.82 -21.04
C GLU A 181 8.54 16.23 -21.81
N GLN A 182 9.37 15.24 -22.18
CA GLN A 182 10.64 15.41 -22.88
C GLN A 182 11.60 16.43 -22.20
N PRO A 183 11.72 16.45 -20.85
CA PRO A 183 12.65 17.35 -20.21
C PRO A 183 14.09 16.92 -20.48
N LYS A 184 14.98 17.91 -20.61
CA LYS A 184 16.42 17.69 -20.80
C LYS A 184 17.19 18.49 -19.78
N ARG A 185 17.97 17.80 -18.95
CA ARG A 185 18.83 18.42 -17.94
C ARG A 185 18.09 19.40 -17.01
N VAL A 186 16.91 18.96 -16.56
CA VAL A 186 16.08 19.71 -15.60
C VAL A 186 16.32 19.17 -14.19
N VAL A 187 16.50 20.07 -13.22
CA VAL A 187 16.59 19.76 -11.80
C VAL A 187 15.28 20.17 -11.11
N LEU A 188 14.64 19.22 -10.43
CA LEU A 188 13.52 19.45 -9.52
C LEU A 188 13.98 19.23 -8.08
N ASP A 189 13.92 20.25 -7.22
CA ASP A 189 14.48 20.21 -5.86
C ASP A 189 13.48 20.67 -4.78
N GLY A 190 13.14 19.79 -3.84
CA GLY A 190 12.46 20.18 -2.60
C GLY A 190 10.95 20.39 -2.70
N ILE A 191 10.28 19.89 -3.74
CA ILE A 191 8.83 20.02 -3.94
C ILE A 191 8.08 18.80 -3.40
N ALA A 192 6.94 19.03 -2.77
CA ALA A 192 6.04 17.97 -2.34
C ALA A 192 4.73 17.93 -3.13
N ALA A 193 4.12 16.75 -3.28
CA ALA A 193 2.85 16.56 -3.98
C ALA A 193 1.92 15.60 -3.22
N ARG A 194 0.64 15.99 -3.07
CA ARG A 194 -0.41 15.18 -2.42
C ARG A 194 -1.75 15.30 -3.14
N GLY A 195 -2.52 14.22 -3.15
CA GLY A 195 -3.92 14.25 -3.58
C GLY A 195 -4.14 14.14 -5.08
N PHE A 196 -3.17 13.64 -5.85
CA PHE A 196 -3.30 13.44 -7.29
C PHE A 196 -3.68 12.00 -7.59
N GLU A 197 -4.93 11.76 -7.97
CA GLU A 197 -5.50 10.43 -8.27
C GLU A 197 -6.54 10.56 -9.40
N LYS A 198 -6.93 9.44 -10.02
CA LYS A 198 -8.05 9.38 -10.94
C LYS A 198 -8.94 8.18 -10.65
N ALA A 199 -10.26 8.36 -10.76
CA ALA A 199 -11.24 7.28 -10.54
C ALA A 199 -11.25 6.21 -11.65
N VAL A 200 -10.60 6.50 -12.78
CA VAL A 200 -10.54 5.62 -13.96
C VAL A 200 -9.11 5.45 -14.42
N MET A 201 -8.82 4.27 -14.95
CA MET A 201 -7.52 3.93 -15.52
C MET A 201 -7.23 4.80 -16.76
N GLN A 202 -6.06 5.44 -16.81
CA GLN A 202 -5.69 6.33 -17.92
C GLN A 202 -5.17 5.58 -19.15
N THR A 203 -4.22 4.66 -18.93
CA THR A 203 -3.51 3.91 -19.99
C THR A 203 -3.08 2.54 -19.44
N TRP A 204 -2.54 1.67 -20.29
CA TRP A 204 -1.92 0.41 -19.85
C TRP A 204 -0.47 0.64 -19.34
N HIS A 205 -0.10 0.06 -18.20
CA HIS A 205 1.23 0.06 -17.51
C HIS A 205 1.48 1.15 -16.44
N THR A 206 2.74 1.52 -16.15
CA THR A 206 3.16 2.43 -15.06
C THR A 206 2.63 3.87 -15.21
N GLU A 207 1.89 4.16 -16.28
CA GLU A 207 1.13 5.39 -16.50
C GLU A 207 -0.40 5.18 -16.38
N ALA A 208 -0.82 4.04 -15.81
CA ALA A 208 -2.23 3.70 -15.57
C ALA A 208 -2.90 4.56 -14.50
N CYS A 209 -2.09 5.16 -13.64
CA CYS A 209 -2.46 5.93 -12.46
C CYS A 209 -2.02 7.40 -12.61
N THR A 210 -2.56 8.25 -11.76
CA THR A 210 -2.12 9.64 -11.64
C THR A 210 -0.99 9.77 -10.62
N TRP A 211 0.18 10.23 -11.08
CA TRP A 211 1.36 10.48 -10.27
C TRP A 211 1.39 11.89 -9.65
N GLY A 212 1.95 12.00 -8.45
CA GLY A 212 2.28 13.27 -7.82
C GLY A 212 3.36 14.03 -8.61
N ILE A 213 4.45 13.36 -8.98
CA ILE A 213 5.53 13.94 -9.81
C ILE A 213 5.90 12.96 -10.92
N VAL A 214 5.96 13.42 -12.17
CA VAL A 214 6.31 12.59 -13.32
C VAL A 214 7.16 13.34 -14.35
N LEU A 215 8.29 12.74 -14.75
CA LEU A 215 9.06 13.16 -15.92
C LEU A 215 8.95 12.08 -17.00
N LYS A 216 8.32 12.39 -18.13
CA LYS A 216 8.17 11.47 -19.27
C LYS A 216 9.21 11.76 -20.35
N GLU A 217 9.82 10.70 -20.89
CA GLU A 217 10.88 10.80 -21.90
C GLU A 217 12.07 11.68 -21.44
N ALA A 218 12.42 11.56 -20.16
CA ALA A 218 13.44 12.38 -19.52
C ALA A 218 14.86 11.97 -19.93
N LYS A 219 15.73 12.98 -20.08
CA LYS A 219 17.16 12.81 -20.34
C LYS A 219 17.98 13.67 -19.37
N ASP A 220 18.95 13.06 -18.70
CA ASP A 220 19.89 13.71 -17.78
C ASP A 220 19.20 14.59 -16.70
N CYS A 221 17.98 14.24 -16.28
CA CYS A 221 17.21 15.02 -15.31
C CYS A 221 17.47 14.55 -13.87
N VAL A 222 17.35 15.47 -12.93
CA VAL A 222 17.51 15.20 -11.50
C VAL A 222 16.21 15.54 -10.76
N ILE A 223 15.67 14.58 -10.00
CA ILE A 223 14.64 14.84 -8.99
C ILE A 223 15.29 14.62 -7.64
N ARG A 224 15.32 15.64 -6.77
CA ARG A 224 15.94 15.51 -5.45
C ARG A 224 15.16 16.17 -4.32
N HIS A 225 15.28 15.61 -3.11
CA HIS A 225 14.60 16.11 -1.90
C HIS A 225 13.08 16.28 -2.06
N CYS A 226 12.48 15.58 -3.03
CA CYS A 226 11.05 15.70 -3.33
C CYS A 226 10.26 14.67 -2.55
N THR A 227 9.03 15.02 -2.17
CA THR A 227 8.14 14.14 -1.40
C THR A 227 6.81 13.93 -2.13
N ALA A 228 6.38 12.69 -2.34
CA ALA A 228 5.05 12.40 -2.89
C ALA A 228 4.27 11.47 -1.96
N PHE A 229 3.09 11.89 -1.52
CA PHE A 229 2.30 11.08 -0.60
C PHE A 229 0.80 11.19 -0.84
N LEU A 230 0.04 10.13 -0.52
CA LEU A 230 -1.41 10.05 -0.74
C LEU A 230 -1.81 10.48 -2.16
N ASN A 231 -1.14 9.91 -3.16
CA ASN A 231 -1.47 10.02 -4.57
C ASN A 231 -1.78 8.62 -5.14
N GLY A 232 -2.27 8.55 -6.38
CA GLY A 232 -2.34 7.30 -7.13
C GLY A 232 -0.95 6.73 -7.41
N GLY A 233 0.02 7.60 -7.71
CA GLY A 233 1.44 7.26 -7.85
C GLY A 233 2.38 8.29 -7.22
N GLY A 234 3.56 7.84 -6.78
CA GLY A 234 4.55 8.66 -6.08
C GLY A 234 5.35 9.59 -7.01
N ILE A 235 6.60 9.21 -7.27
CA ILE A 235 7.55 9.94 -8.13
C ILE A 235 8.01 9.01 -9.26
N LEU A 236 7.84 9.44 -10.51
CA LEU A 236 8.20 8.67 -11.71
C LEU A 236 9.19 9.42 -12.59
N THR A 237 10.21 8.72 -13.06
CA THR A 237 10.89 9.05 -14.32
C THR A 237 10.69 7.95 -15.35
N ARG A 238 10.48 8.34 -16.60
CA ARG A 238 10.49 7.43 -17.74
C ARG A 238 11.54 7.91 -18.73
N SER A 239 12.55 7.10 -18.99
CA SER A 239 13.61 7.45 -19.93
C SER A 239 13.12 7.36 -21.38
N GLY A 240 13.57 8.30 -22.21
CA GLY A 240 13.25 8.38 -23.64
C GLY A 240 14.07 7.37 -24.45
N ASN A 241 14.69 7.78 -25.57
CA ASN A 241 15.69 6.94 -26.25
C ASN A 241 17.05 6.92 -25.52
N GLU A 242 17.28 7.93 -24.69
CA GLU A 242 18.43 8.11 -23.81
C GLU A 242 17.92 8.27 -22.36
N GLY A 243 18.78 8.09 -21.36
CA GLY A 243 18.42 8.24 -19.94
C GLY A 243 19.43 9.10 -19.19
N GLY A 244 20.06 8.57 -18.15
CA GLY A 244 20.98 9.31 -17.27
C GLY A 244 20.26 10.06 -16.15
N ASN A 245 19.04 9.66 -15.81
CA ASN A 245 18.23 10.35 -14.82
C ASN A 245 18.63 9.94 -13.39
N LEU A 246 18.59 10.89 -12.46
CA LEU A 246 18.90 10.70 -11.05
C LEU A 246 17.68 11.05 -10.19
N LEU A 247 17.22 10.10 -9.37
CA LEU A 247 16.29 10.37 -8.27
C LEU A 247 17.06 10.20 -6.96
N GLU A 248 17.13 11.27 -6.18
CA GLU A 248 18.02 11.33 -5.02
C GLU A 248 17.33 11.92 -3.79
N ASP A 249 17.52 11.34 -2.60
CA ASP A 249 16.96 11.88 -1.35
C ASP A 249 15.42 12.11 -1.42
N CYS A 250 14.73 11.31 -2.23
CA CYS A 250 13.30 11.44 -2.45
C CYS A 250 12.51 10.52 -1.51
N VAL A 251 11.31 10.97 -1.12
CA VAL A 251 10.44 10.23 -0.20
C VAL A 251 9.07 9.99 -0.83
N ALA A 252 8.60 8.75 -0.87
CA ALA A 252 7.26 8.42 -1.38
C ALA A 252 6.48 7.56 -0.40
N TYR A 253 5.27 7.94 0.02
CA TYR A 253 4.54 7.14 1.00
C TYR A 253 3.03 7.22 0.93
N GLY A 254 2.33 6.15 1.32
CA GLY A 254 0.86 6.12 1.25
C GLY A 254 0.30 6.25 -0.17
N ASN A 255 1.13 6.19 -1.22
CA ASN A 255 0.65 6.24 -2.60
C ASN A 255 0.25 4.85 -3.06
N ILE A 256 -0.98 4.70 -3.53
CA ILE A 256 -1.51 3.45 -4.05
C ILE A 256 -2.68 3.77 -4.97
N SER A 257 -2.68 3.13 -6.15
CA SER A 257 -3.78 3.23 -7.10
C SER A 257 -4.39 1.84 -7.36
N PRO A 258 -5.72 1.73 -7.44
CA PRO A 258 -6.38 0.48 -7.81
C PRO A 258 -6.09 0.08 -9.27
N HIS A 259 -5.60 1.00 -10.09
CA HIS A 259 -5.30 0.78 -11.51
C HIS A 259 -3.89 0.22 -11.75
N GLY A 260 -3.04 0.20 -10.73
CA GLY A 260 -1.71 -0.37 -10.80
C GLY A 260 -0.91 -0.09 -9.53
N PHE A 261 -0.63 -1.14 -8.76
CA PHE A 261 0.23 -1.02 -7.59
C PHE A 261 1.66 -0.57 -7.93
N GLU A 262 2.10 -0.79 -9.18
CA GLU A 262 3.43 -0.42 -9.66
C GLU A 262 3.70 1.09 -9.63
N CYS A 263 2.68 1.89 -9.31
CA CYS A 263 2.71 3.33 -9.20
C CYS A 263 3.14 3.90 -7.84
N GLY A 264 3.15 3.11 -6.76
CA GLY A 264 3.12 3.66 -5.40
C GLY A 264 4.38 4.37 -4.86
N GLY A 265 5.50 4.36 -5.58
CA GLY A 265 6.80 4.62 -4.97
C GLY A 265 7.67 5.63 -5.69
N VAL A 266 8.99 5.44 -5.56
CA VAL A 266 10.00 6.17 -6.34
C VAL A 266 10.47 5.23 -7.45
N VAL A 267 10.09 5.53 -8.70
CA VAL A 267 10.17 4.58 -9.80
C VAL A 267 10.88 5.18 -11.02
N ALA A 268 11.78 4.41 -11.62
CA ALA A 268 12.26 4.65 -12.98
C ALA A 268 11.79 3.54 -13.94
N VAL A 269 11.31 3.96 -15.11
CA VAL A 269 10.75 3.09 -16.15
C VAL A 269 11.54 3.26 -17.45
N ALA A 270 11.62 2.18 -18.25
CA ALA A 270 12.34 2.16 -19.52
C ALA A 270 13.83 2.53 -19.35
N VAL A 271 14.43 1.96 -18.31
CA VAL A 271 15.70 2.36 -17.71
C VAL A 271 16.85 2.37 -18.72
N ARG A 272 17.63 3.46 -18.67
CA ARG A 272 18.82 3.71 -19.48
C ARG A 272 19.87 4.52 -18.70
N ASN A 273 20.71 3.84 -17.92
CA ASN A 273 21.71 4.45 -17.03
C ASN A 273 21.09 5.35 -15.95
N ASP A 274 19.94 4.95 -15.41
CA ASP A 274 19.23 5.72 -14.39
C ASP A 274 19.61 5.25 -12.98
N THR A 275 19.64 6.18 -12.02
CA THR A 275 20.05 5.91 -10.63
C THR A 275 19.00 6.41 -9.65
N LEU A 276 18.60 5.54 -8.71
CA LEU A 276 17.75 5.86 -7.58
C LEU A 276 18.60 5.72 -6.31
N ARG A 277 18.90 6.84 -5.62
CA ARG A 277 19.86 6.87 -4.52
C ARG A 277 19.28 7.54 -3.28
N ARG A 278 19.48 6.96 -2.10
CA ARG A 278 18.97 7.53 -0.83
C ARG A 278 17.47 7.82 -0.84
N CYS A 279 16.71 7.03 -1.59
CA CYS A 279 15.27 7.17 -1.67
C CYS A 279 14.61 6.34 -0.57
N THR A 280 13.54 6.87 0.02
CA THR A 280 12.73 6.16 1.02
C THR A 280 11.32 6.01 0.50
N ALA A 281 10.76 4.80 0.52
CA ALA A 281 9.37 4.60 0.17
C ALA A 281 8.64 3.62 1.09
N TYR A 282 7.43 3.95 1.53
CA TYR A 282 6.74 3.12 2.52
C TYR A 282 5.22 3.23 2.52
N LYS A 283 4.54 2.20 3.05
CA LYS A 283 3.07 2.14 3.16
C LYS A 283 2.33 2.41 1.83
N GLY A 284 2.97 2.14 0.69
CA GLY A 284 2.40 2.33 -0.66
C GLY A 284 2.30 1.05 -1.48
N GLY A 285 2.03 1.18 -2.78
CA GLY A 285 1.97 0.05 -3.73
C GLY A 285 3.34 -0.61 -3.97
N VAL A 286 4.30 0.13 -4.52
CA VAL A 286 5.72 -0.26 -4.61
C VAL A 286 6.57 0.78 -3.89
N GLY A 287 7.74 0.38 -3.41
CA GLY A 287 8.73 1.29 -2.86
C GLY A 287 9.68 1.80 -3.94
N VAL A 288 10.98 1.51 -3.84
CA VAL A 288 12.00 2.03 -4.78
C VAL A 288 12.24 1.03 -5.91
N ARG A 289 12.00 1.42 -7.17
CA ARG A 289 11.88 0.42 -8.26
C ARG A 289 12.46 0.84 -9.60
N LEU A 290 13.10 -0.12 -10.27
CA LEU A 290 13.47 -0.09 -11.68
C LEU A 290 12.54 -1.02 -12.48
N TYR A 291 11.93 -0.52 -13.55
CA TYR A 291 10.92 -1.26 -14.31
C TYR A 291 11.11 -1.21 -15.83
N GLY A 292 11.58 -2.32 -16.40
CA GLY A 292 11.85 -2.48 -17.83
C GLY A 292 12.96 -1.56 -18.34
N GLY A 293 13.44 -1.83 -19.55
CA GLY A 293 14.51 -1.04 -20.18
C GLY A 293 15.59 -1.91 -20.81
N GLU A 294 16.52 -1.21 -21.47
CA GLU A 294 17.65 -1.80 -22.21
C GLU A 294 19.02 -1.44 -21.60
N GLY A 295 19.06 -0.45 -20.72
CA GLY A 295 20.30 0.04 -20.10
C GLY A 295 20.42 -0.32 -18.62
N TYR A 296 21.60 0.00 -18.08
CA TYR A 296 21.93 -0.21 -16.67
C TYR A 296 21.05 0.64 -15.77
N GLY A 297 20.72 0.14 -14.59
CA GLY A 297 20.16 0.94 -13.52
C GLY A 297 20.78 0.58 -12.18
N LEU A 298 20.72 1.53 -11.26
CA LEU A 298 21.24 1.36 -9.91
C LEU A 298 20.21 1.81 -8.88
N ILE A 299 19.91 0.95 -7.92
CA ILE A 299 19.26 1.34 -6.67
C ILE A 299 20.33 1.30 -5.56
N GLU A 300 20.56 2.42 -4.90
CA GLU A 300 21.62 2.55 -3.91
C GLU A 300 21.14 3.24 -2.63
N ASN A 301 21.62 2.80 -1.47
CA ASN A 301 21.40 3.48 -0.17
C ASN A 301 19.92 3.76 0.14
N SER A 302 19.01 2.93 -0.36
CA SER A 302 17.57 3.20 -0.34
C SER A 302 16.83 2.30 0.63
N LEU A 303 15.71 2.80 1.17
CA LEU A 303 14.91 2.15 2.20
C LEU A 303 13.47 1.93 1.73
N GLY A 304 12.98 0.71 1.85
CA GLY A 304 11.58 0.35 1.63
C GLY A 304 11.02 -0.46 2.78
N TRP A 305 9.81 -0.12 3.23
CA TRP A 305 9.07 -0.91 4.22
C TRP A 305 7.56 -0.73 4.13
N GLY A 306 6.80 -1.76 4.49
CA GLY A 306 5.33 -1.70 4.53
C GLY A 306 4.67 -1.42 3.18
N ASN A 307 5.43 -1.45 2.09
CA ASN A 307 4.88 -1.46 0.75
C ASN A 307 4.49 -2.88 0.40
N VAL A 308 3.73 -3.06 -0.68
CA VAL A 308 3.48 -4.41 -1.17
C VAL A 308 4.71 -5.02 -1.85
N LEU A 309 5.63 -4.16 -2.32
CA LEU A 309 6.99 -4.50 -2.70
C LEU A 309 7.89 -3.35 -2.26
N ASP A 310 8.94 -3.63 -1.49
CA ASP A 310 9.75 -2.56 -0.91
C ASP A 310 10.80 -2.03 -1.88
N LEU A 311 11.60 -2.92 -2.48
CA LEU A 311 12.57 -2.55 -3.51
C LEU A 311 12.50 -3.54 -4.65
N GLY A 312 12.83 -3.17 -5.88
CA GLY A 312 12.95 -4.21 -6.90
C GLY A 312 13.35 -3.77 -8.30
N ILE A 313 13.77 -4.76 -9.07
CA ILE A 313 14.13 -4.63 -10.48
C ILE A 313 13.34 -5.68 -11.26
N LYS A 314 12.53 -5.25 -12.23
CA LYS A 314 11.69 -6.16 -13.03
C LYS A 314 11.73 -5.84 -14.51
N GLY A 315 11.91 -6.90 -15.32
CA GLY A 315 11.67 -6.90 -16.76
C GLY A 315 12.81 -6.34 -17.63
N GLY A 316 12.83 -6.77 -18.90
CA GLY A 316 13.81 -6.35 -19.91
C GLY A 316 15.26 -6.76 -19.59
N LYS A 317 16.19 -6.29 -20.43
CA LYS A 317 17.64 -6.44 -20.20
C LYS A 317 18.08 -5.76 -18.91
N THR A 318 17.41 -4.68 -18.51
CA THR A 318 17.65 -4.00 -17.22
C THR A 318 17.64 -4.98 -16.04
N GLY A 319 16.74 -5.96 -16.01
CA GLY A 319 16.72 -6.98 -14.96
C GLY A 319 18.00 -7.81 -14.86
N GLU A 320 18.69 -8.02 -15.97
CA GLU A 320 19.88 -8.87 -16.05
C GLU A 320 21.18 -8.12 -15.73
N ILE A 321 21.20 -6.80 -15.87
CA ILE A 321 22.43 -5.98 -15.79
C ILE A 321 22.44 -4.99 -14.63
N SER A 322 21.31 -4.71 -13.99
CA SER A 322 21.18 -3.68 -12.95
C SER A 322 21.44 -4.23 -11.55
N ASP A 323 21.82 -3.35 -10.63
CA ASP A 323 22.22 -3.73 -9.27
C ASP A 323 21.39 -3.03 -8.18
N VAL A 324 21.29 -3.70 -7.04
CA VAL A 324 20.83 -3.10 -5.77
C VAL A 324 21.98 -3.15 -4.77
N ARG A 325 22.34 -1.99 -4.19
CA ARG A 325 23.50 -1.86 -3.30
C ARG A 325 23.16 -1.06 -2.04
N ASP A 326 23.66 -1.51 -0.91
CA ASP A 326 23.59 -0.75 0.35
C ASP A 326 22.15 -0.38 0.75
N CYS A 327 21.17 -1.24 0.41
CA CYS A 327 19.75 -0.96 0.61
C CYS A 327 19.14 -1.72 1.77
N VAL A 328 17.97 -1.26 2.22
CA VAL A 328 17.14 -1.95 3.21
C VAL A 328 15.74 -2.17 2.65
N ALA A 329 15.34 -3.43 2.50
CA ALA A 329 13.98 -3.83 2.16
C ALA A 329 13.47 -4.79 3.24
N LEU A 330 12.56 -4.32 4.10
CA LEU A 330 12.15 -5.09 5.28
C LEU A 330 11.13 -6.18 5.00
N SER A 331 10.46 -6.14 3.85
CA SER A 331 9.55 -7.16 3.36
C SER A 331 10.04 -7.74 2.02
N TYR A 332 9.49 -7.32 0.88
CA TYR A 332 9.68 -7.99 -0.41
C TYR A 332 10.67 -7.26 -1.34
N LEU A 333 11.69 -7.99 -1.83
CA LEU A 333 12.68 -7.48 -2.80
C LEU A 333 12.90 -8.45 -3.96
N PRO A 334 12.16 -8.33 -5.08
CA PRO A 334 12.46 -9.08 -6.29
C PRO A 334 13.57 -8.41 -7.11
N SER A 335 14.64 -9.17 -7.39
CA SER A 335 15.69 -8.78 -8.34
C SER A 335 16.23 -10.01 -9.07
N HIS A 336 16.42 -9.90 -10.39
CA HIS A 336 16.94 -10.97 -11.24
C HIS A 336 18.46 -11.13 -11.20
N ARG A 337 19.19 -10.17 -10.59
CA ARG A 337 20.65 -10.13 -10.53
C ARG A 337 21.17 -9.86 -9.10
N GLU A 338 22.29 -9.15 -8.96
CA GLU A 338 23.04 -9.02 -7.70
C GLU A 338 22.39 -8.02 -6.74
N VAL A 339 22.26 -8.45 -5.48
CA VAL A 339 21.87 -7.61 -4.34
C VAL A 339 23.01 -7.65 -3.33
N VAL A 340 23.74 -6.54 -3.22
CA VAL A 340 25.02 -6.46 -2.50
C VAL A 340 24.86 -5.60 -1.25
N ARG A 341 25.50 -6.02 -0.14
CA ARG A 341 25.52 -5.28 1.14
C ARG A 341 24.14 -4.72 1.53
N SER A 342 23.09 -5.51 1.44
CA SER A 342 21.72 -5.04 1.69
C SER A 342 21.02 -5.85 2.78
N ILE A 343 19.93 -5.33 3.33
CA ILE A 343 19.03 -6.08 4.24
C ILE A 343 17.79 -6.50 3.46
N ILE A 344 17.48 -7.79 3.49
CA ILE A 344 16.35 -8.40 2.77
C ILE A 344 15.45 -9.10 3.79
N GLY A 345 14.18 -8.70 3.83
CA GLY A 345 13.15 -9.25 4.71
C GLY A 345 12.76 -10.68 4.39
N PHE A 346 11.81 -10.84 3.46
CA PHE A 346 11.01 -12.05 3.29
C PHE A 346 11.36 -12.85 2.02
N ARG A 347 11.10 -12.31 0.83
CA ARG A 347 11.20 -13.05 -0.44
C ARG A 347 12.08 -12.28 -1.43
N ASN A 348 12.99 -12.98 -2.08
CA ASN A 348 13.48 -12.64 -3.41
C ASN A 348 13.12 -13.81 -4.33
N THR A 349 12.28 -13.56 -5.34
CA THR A 349 11.60 -14.63 -6.12
C THR A 349 12.39 -15.09 -7.34
N TYR A 350 13.52 -14.46 -7.66
CA TYR A 350 14.20 -14.69 -8.95
C TYR A 350 15.58 -15.35 -8.84
N LEU A 351 16.05 -15.71 -7.64
CA LEU A 351 17.40 -16.26 -7.40
C LEU A 351 17.41 -17.70 -6.84
N ASP A 352 16.39 -18.50 -7.09
CA ASP A 352 16.43 -19.92 -6.71
C ASP A 352 17.48 -20.66 -7.56
N GLY A 353 18.68 -20.85 -6.98
CA GLY A 353 19.77 -21.65 -7.55
C GLY A 353 21.10 -20.91 -7.80
N VAL A 354 21.19 -19.58 -7.58
CA VAL A 354 22.42 -18.80 -7.82
C VAL A 354 22.96 -18.18 -6.52
N LYS A 355 24.20 -18.52 -6.16
CA LYS A 355 24.97 -18.01 -4.99
C LYS A 355 25.54 -16.60 -5.16
N ALA A 356 25.27 -15.88 -6.26
CA ALA A 356 26.01 -14.67 -6.59
C ALA A 356 25.43 -13.42 -5.90
N GLY A 357 26.14 -12.90 -4.89
CA GLY A 357 25.96 -11.55 -4.32
C GLY A 357 25.31 -11.49 -2.92
N THR A 358 24.50 -12.48 -2.52
CA THR A 358 23.77 -12.44 -1.23
C THR A 358 24.66 -12.66 0.00
N ASP A 359 25.89 -13.13 -0.17
CA ASP A 359 26.75 -13.47 0.97
C ASP A 359 27.24 -12.22 1.73
N THR A 360 27.21 -11.06 1.09
CA THR A 360 27.47 -9.74 1.72
C THR A 360 26.20 -9.08 2.27
N SER A 361 25.02 -9.64 2.00
CA SER A 361 23.71 -9.09 2.39
C SER A 361 23.12 -9.88 3.57
N ILE A 362 22.29 -9.26 4.42
CA ILE A 362 21.61 -9.89 5.56
C ILE A 362 20.20 -10.32 5.15
N ARG A 363 19.81 -11.57 5.42
CA ARG A 363 18.46 -12.09 5.11
C ARG A 363 17.66 -12.35 6.39
N LEU A 364 16.83 -11.39 6.79
CA LEU A 364 16.17 -11.37 8.10
C LEU A 364 15.35 -12.63 8.36
N ASN A 365 14.50 -13.06 7.43
CA ASN A 365 13.58 -14.18 7.66
C ASN A 365 14.22 -15.56 7.50
N PHE A 366 15.25 -15.69 6.67
CA PHE A 366 15.96 -16.97 6.50
C PHE A 366 16.94 -17.24 7.66
N GLU A 367 17.52 -16.18 8.24
CA GLU A 367 18.59 -16.30 9.22
C GLU A 367 18.10 -16.11 10.67
N ARG A 368 16.81 -15.78 10.88
CA ARG A 368 16.19 -15.54 12.21
C ARG A 368 16.96 -14.50 13.04
N VAL A 369 17.26 -13.37 12.42
CA VAL A 369 18.12 -12.32 13.00
C VAL A 369 17.44 -11.60 14.18
N ASN A 370 18.08 -11.58 15.35
CA ASN A 370 17.62 -10.73 16.47
C ASN A 370 18.04 -9.27 16.23
N ARG A 371 17.18 -8.51 15.56
CA ARG A 371 17.44 -7.12 15.17
C ARG A 371 17.90 -6.24 16.35
N GLY A 372 17.35 -6.45 17.54
CA GLY A 372 17.70 -5.67 18.74
C GLY A 372 19.10 -5.97 19.30
N GLN A 373 19.71 -7.11 18.94
CA GLN A 373 21.08 -7.45 19.32
C GLN A 373 22.08 -7.08 18.22
N GLU A 374 21.65 -7.12 16.96
CA GLU A 374 22.53 -6.82 15.82
C GLU A 374 22.67 -5.33 15.55
N PHE A 375 21.57 -4.57 15.62
CA PHE A 375 21.49 -3.21 15.11
C PHE A 375 21.30 -2.17 16.20
N ALA A 376 21.72 -0.93 15.90
CA ALA A 376 21.65 0.20 16.80
C ALA A 376 20.22 0.56 17.21
N ASP A 377 19.35 0.91 16.26
CA ASP A 377 17.95 1.24 16.51
C ASP A 377 17.08 0.84 15.29
N PRO A 378 16.87 -0.47 15.07
CA PRO A 378 16.26 -0.98 13.85
C PRO A 378 14.78 -0.61 13.69
N LEU A 379 14.09 -0.19 14.76
CA LEU A 379 12.70 0.28 14.68
C LEU A 379 12.62 1.71 14.11
N ASN A 380 13.67 2.50 14.31
CA ASN A 380 13.80 3.86 13.75
C ASN A 380 14.83 3.89 12.61
N PHE A 381 15.00 2.75 11.92
CA PHE A 381 15.80 2.59 10.70
C PHE A 381 17.32 2.84 10.84
N ASP A 382 17.88 2.80 12.03
CA ASP A 382 19.34 2.78 12.22
C ASP A 382 19.85 1.34 12.31
N PHE A 383 20.32 0.83 11.16
CA PHE A 383 20.83 -0.53 11.02
C PHE A 383 22.36 -0.62 11.11
N ARG A 384 23.04 0.39 11.69
CA ARG A 384 24.47 0.27 12.02
C ARG A 384 24.68 -0.88 13.01
N LEU A 385 25.71 -1.69 12.78
CA LEU A 385 26.02 -2.86 13.59
C LEU A 385 26.52 -2.46 14.98
N GLN A 386 26.15 -3.23 16.00
CA GLN A 386 26.75 -3.15 17.34
C GLN A 386 28.10 -3.88 17.39
N SER A 387 28.95 -3.57 18.38
CA SER A 387 30.25 -4.24 18.53
C SER A 387 30.12 -5.76 18.72
N THR A 388 29.00 -6.23 19.28
CA THR A 388 28.72 -7.65 19.50
C THR A 388 27.95 -8.30 18.35
N SER A 389 27.68 -7.58 17.26
CA SER A 389 26.90 -8.12 16.13
C SER A 389 27.60 -9.34 15.50
N THR A 390 26.82 -10.38 15.22
CA THR A 390 27.30 -11.58 14.53
C THR A 390 27.53 -11.34 13.03
N MET A 391 27.09 -10.19 12.51
CA MET A 391 27.23 -9.84 11.09
C MET A 391 28.62 -9.27 10.76
N ARG A 392 29.40 -8.91 11.80
CA ARG A 392 30.75 -8.38 11.64
C ARG A 392 31.70 -9.45 11.10
N GLY A 393 32.46 -9.12 10.06
CA GLY A 393 33.43 -10.01 9.40
C GLY A 393 32.87 -11.35 8.92
N SER A 394 31.54 -11.45 8.76
CA SER A 394 30.83 -12.70 8.52
C SER A 394 30.61 -13.01 7.03
N ALA A 395 30.89 -12.05 6.15
CA ALA A 395 30.88 -12.30 4.71
C ALA A 395 32.07 -13.21 4.30
N PRO A 396 31.99 -13.92 3.16
CA PRO A 396 33.07 -14.78 2.68
C PRO A 396 34.41 -14.05 2.49
N ASP A 397 34.35 -12.77 2.13
CA ASP A 397 35.51 -11.88 1.96
C ASP A 397 35.97 -11.22 3.28
N LYS A 398 35.40 -11.64 4.42
CA LYS A 398 35.64 -11.10 5.76
C LYS A 398 35.20 -9.65 5.97
N SER A 399 34.38 -9.10 5.06
CA SER A 399 33.67 -7.84 5.31
C SER A 399 32.46 -8.04 6.24
N ASP A 400 31.97 -6.93 6.78
CA ASP A 400 30.71 -6.90 7.51
C ASP A 400 29.53 -7.08 6.54
N ARG A 401 28.56 -7.91 6.91
CA ARG A 401 27.34 -8.09 6.10
C ARG A 401 26.37 -6.94 6.32
N GLY A 402 25.67 -6.56 5.26
CA GLY A 402 24.65 -5.51 5.26
C GLY A 402 25.19 -4.13 4.85
N PRO A 403 24.29 -3.13 4.80
CA PRO A 403 24.56 -1.81 4.21
C PRO A 403 25.41 -0.88 5.08
N PHE A 404 25.56 -1.19 6.37
CA PHE A 404 26.19 -0.32 7.34
C PHE A 404 27.30 -1.08 8.07
N PRO A 405 28.55 -1.03 7.58
CA PRO A 405 29.67 -1.65 8.28
C PRO A 405 29.84 -1.05 9.67
N TYR A 406 30.37 -1.85 10.60
CA TYR A 406 30.58 -1.44 11.99
C TYR A 406 31.51 -0.23 12.08
N GLN A 407 31.12 0.72 12.91
CA GLN A 407 31.93 1.88 13.29
C GLN A 407 31.89 2.03 14.80
N GLY A 408 33.02 2.33 15.42
CA GLY A 408 33.15 2.54 16.88
C GLY A 408 32.63 3.89 17.37
N ASN A 409 31.48 4.33 16.86
CA ASN A 409 30.88 5.65 17.12
C ASN A 409 29.41 5.57 17.55
N VAL A 410 28.87 4.37 17.79
CA VAL A 410 27.52 4.14 18.30
C VAL A 410 27.60 3.58 19.71
N PHE A 411 27.06 4.32 20.66
CA PHE A 411 27.10 4.00 22.09
C PHE A 411 25.71 3.75 22.65
N PHE A 412 25.63 3.01 23.76
CA PHE A 412 24.40 2.65 24.43
C PHE A 412 24.49 2.97 25.92
N VAL A 413 23.38 3.43 26.49
CA VAL A 413 23.24 3.69 27.93
C VAL A 413 21.97 3.04 28.45
N LYS A 414 22.06 2.26 29.52
CA LYS A 414 20.92 1.60 30.17
C LYS A 414 21.02 1.69 31.69
N THR A 415 19.90 1.71 32.40
CA THR A 415 19.86 1.95 33.85
C THR A 415 20.57 0.87 34.67
N ASP A 416 20.67 -0.34 34.14
CA ASP A 416 21.41 -1.48 34.69
C ASP A 416 22.77 -1.70 34.00
N GLY A 417 23.30 -0.68 33.32
CA GLY A 417 24.58 -0.71 32.62
C GLY A 417 25.78 -0.59 33.56
N ASP A 418 26.98 -0.50 32.97
CA ASP A 418 28.25 -0.33 33.68
C ASP A 418 29.11 0.75 33.00
N ASP A 419 29.46 1.82 33.74
CA ASP A 419 30.29 2.90 33.20
C ASP A 419 31.75 2.51 32.96
N LEU A 420 32.18 1.33 33.44
CA LEU A 420 33.47 0.72 33.09
C LEU A 420 33.44 -0.03 31.75
N ALA A 421 32.26 -0.27 31.17
CA ALA A 421 32.12 -0.92 29.87
C ALA A 421 32.49 0.01 28.72
N ASP A 422 32.69 -0.56 27.52
CA ASP A 422 33.03 0.21 26.31
C ASP A 422 31.86 1.04 25.75
N GLY A 423 30.62 0.67 26.08
CA GLY A 423 29.41 1.33 25.61
C GLY A 423 28.98 0.95 24.19
N LEU A 424 29.71 0.10 23.46
CA LEU A 424 29.56 -0.09 22.00
C LEU A 424 28.51 -1.16 21.60
N SER A 425 27.82 -1.73 22.58
CA SER A 425 26.68 -2.63 22.38
C SER A 425 25.69 -2.49 23.54
N VAL A 426 24.44 -2.89 23.33
CA VAL A 426 23.42 -2.93 24.40
C VAL A 426 23.87 -3.84 25.56
N LYS A 427 24.61 -4.90 25.27
CA LYS A 427 25.15 -5.83 26.28
C LYS A 427 26.23 -5.17 27.15
N ALA A 428 27.04 -4.28 26.57
CA ALA A 428 28.13 -3.56 27.24
C ALA A 428 27.82 -2.06 27.36
N ALA A 429 26.55 -1.71 27.57
CA ALA A 429 26.09 -0.34 27.65
C ALA A 429 26.59 0.36 28.92
N TRP A 430 26.85 1.66 28.82
CA TRP A 430 27.12 2.52 29.97
C TRP A 430 25.90 2.63 30.88
N LYS A 431 26.13 3.11 32.11
CA LYS A 431 25.09 3.29 33.12
C LYS A 431 24.55 4.71 33.15
N THR A 432 25.42 5.71 33.06
CA THR A 432 25.07 7.10 33.39
C THR A 432 25.13 8.06 32.21
N VAL A 433 24.30 9.11 32.30
CA VAL A 433 24.28 10.22 31.34
C VAL A 433 25.59 11.05 31.41
N ALA A 434 26.20 11.14 32.60
CA ALA A 434 27.48 11.82 32.80
C ALA A 434 28.63 11.12 32.07
N ARG A 435 28.62 9.78 32.04
CA ARG A 435 29.58 8.99 31.25
C ARG A 435 29.46 9.33 29.77
N ALA A 436 28.24 9.34 29.23
CA ALA A 436 27.99 9.70 27.83
C ALA A 436 28.46 11.14 27.52
N ALA A 437 28.13 12.12 28.36
CA ALA A 437 28.51 13.52 28.16
C ALA A 437 30.03 13.71 28.08
N LYS A 438 30.80 12.91 28.83
CA LYS A 438 32.26 12.95 28.84
C LYS A 438 32.90 12.34 27.58
N GLU A 439 32.32 11.28 27.02
CA GLU A 439 32.94 10.48 25.95
C GLU A 439 32.47 10.85 24.54
N LEU A 440 31.30 11.45 24.40
CA LEU A 440 30.75 11.76 23.08
C LEU A 440 31.53 12.88 22.38
N ARG A 441 31.73 12.71 21.08
CA ARG A 441 32.42 13.63 20.17
C ARG A 441 31.62 13.79 18.89
N ALA A 442 31.98 14.76 18.05
CA ALA A 442 31.40 14.95 16.72
C ALA A 442 31.32 13.63 15.93
N GLY A 443 30.15 13.34 15.34
CA GLY A 443 29.88 12.10 14.62
C GLY A 443 29.47 10.90 15.50
N HIS A 444 29.49 11.04 16.83
CA HIS A 444 29.01 9.98 17.72
C HIS A 444 27.48 9.99 17.87
N THR A 445 26.91 8.81 18.03
CA THR A 445 25.50 8.62 18.41
C THR A 445 25.42 7.84 19.72
N VAL A 446 24.61 8.30 20.67
CA VAL A 446 24.26 7.54 21.87
C VAL A 446 22.78 7.19 21.88
N TYR A 447 22.48 5.94 22.20
CA TYR A 447 21.14 5.40 22.37
C TYR A 447 20.85 5.12 23.85
N PHE A 448 19.78 5.70 24.36
CA PHE A 448 19.27 5.43 25.71
C PHE A 448 18.16 4.39 25.65
N GLU A 449 18.31 3.34 26.45
CA GLU A 449 17.24 2.36 26.73
C GLU A 449 16.15 2.97 27.64
N GLN A 450 15.03 2.26 27.78
CA GLN A 450 13.93 2.67 28.67
C GLN A 450 14.45 2.97 30.09
N GLY A 451 14.17 4.15 30.64
CA GLY A 451 14.59 4.47 32.00
C GLY A 451 14.57 5.95 32.37
N VAL A 452 14.97 6.20 33.62
CA VAL A 452 15.16 7.54 34.20
C VAL A 452 16.65 7.77 34.41
N TYR A 453 17.20 8.83 33.84
CA TYR A 453 18.65 9.10 33.84
C TYR A 453 18.95 10.40 34.57
N SER A 454 19.17 10.30 35.88
CA SER A 454 19.44 11.45 36.74
C SER A 454 20.83 12.05 36.53
N GLY A 455 20.93 13.35 36.77
CA GLY A 455 22.16 14.13 36.68
C GLY A 455 22.08 15.21 35.61
N ASP A 456 22.74 16.33 35.86
CA ASP A 456 22.83 17.42 34.90
C ASP A 456 23.82 17.08 33.78
N VAL A 457 23.53 17.56 32.57
CA VAL A 457 24.38 17.37 31.39
C VAL A 457 24.84 18.72 30.89
N VAL A 458 26.16 18.87 30.71
CA VAL A 458 26.76 20.04 30.06
C VAL A 458 27.54 19.56 28.84
N ILE A 459 27.11 19.97 27.64
CA ILE A 459 27.79 19.71 26.37
C ILE A 459 28.56 20.97 25.98
N LYS A 460 29.89 20.85 25.91
CA LYS A 460 30.81 21.97 25.65
C LYS A 460 31.39 21.94 24.24
N ALA A 461 31.82 23.11 23.76
CA ALA A 461 32.38 23.35 22.43
C ALA A 461 33.44 22.32 21.98
N GLU A 462 34.38 21.97 22.86
CA GLU A 462 35.53 21.09 22.54
C GLU A 462 35.14 19.68 22.10
N ASN A 463 33.92 19.25 22.38
CA ASN A 463 33.42 17.93 22.00
C ASN A 463 32.69 17.94 20.64
N THR A 464 32.43 19.12 20.06
CA THR A 464 31.47 19.32 18.96
C THR A 464 32.15 19.66 17.62
N GLY A 465 31.44 19.56 16.49
CA GLY A 465 32.07 19.64 15.17
C GLY A 465 31.06 19.68 14.00
N PRO A 466 31.52 19.58 12.74
CA PRO A 466 30.63 19.63 11.57
C PRO A 466 29.63 18.46 11.54
N ASP A 467 30.07 17.28 11.98
CA ASP A 467 29.22 16.10 12.14
C ASP A 467 28.50 16.13 13.50
N PRO A 468 27.19 15.85 13.54
CA PRO A 468 26.41 16.01 14.75
C PRO A 468 26.77 15.00 15.84
N ILE A 469 26.70 15.44 17.11
CA ILE A 469 26.57 14.54 18.26
C ILE A 469 25.09 14.24 18.45
N SER A 470 24.69 12.97 18.33
CA SER A 470 23.29 12.54 18.42
C SER A 470 22.97 11.87 19.75
N TRP A 471 21.99 12.41 20.48
CA TRP A 471 21.44 11.86 21.73
C TRP A 471 20.03 11.37 21.50
N ARG A 472 19.82 10.04 21.51
CA ARG A 472 18.55 9.45 21.04
C ARG A 472 17.97 8.45 22.02
N ALA A 473 16.65 8.43 22.18
CA ALA A 473 15.99 7.27 22.75
C ALA A 473 15.96 6.12 21.72
N ARG A 474 16.21 4.90 22.19
CA ARG A 474 16.23 3.70 21.35
C ARG A 474 14.84 3.11 21.18
N GLY A 475 14.46 2.72 19.96
CA GLY A 475 13.17 2.08 19.67
C GLY A 475 11.98 2.96 20.07
N THR A 476 11.07 2.41 20.88
CA THR A 476 9.97 3.15 21.52
C THR A 476 10.25 3.49 22.99
N ALA A 477 11.51 3.45 23.42
CA ALA A 477 11.88 3.63 24.81
C ALA A 477 11.40 4.99 25.36
N ARG A 478 10.86 4.95 26.58
CA ARG A 478 10.56 6.16 27.35
C ARG A 478 11.78 6.54 28.18
N VAL A 479 12.52 7.53 27.69
CA VAL A 479 13.76 8.03 28.30
C VAL A 479 13.47 9.36 28.99
N LEU A 480 13.48 9.36 30.32
CA LEU A 480 13.26 10.54 31.14
C LEU A 480 14.60 11.14 31.59
N MET A 481 14.80 12.42 31.26
CA MET A 481 15.94 13.24 31.69
C MET A 481 15.45 14.29 32.71
N PRO A 482 15.51 13.99 34.02
CA PRO A 482 15.05 14.91 35.06
C PRO A 482 16.06 16.03 35.37
N GLY A 483 17.35 15.83 35.07
CA GLY A 483 18.38 16.86 35.28
C GLY A 483 18.36 17.96 34.21
N ALA A 484 19.06 19.06 34.46
CA ALA A 484 19.21 20.14 33.51
C ALA A 484 20.10 19.73 32.32
N ILE A 485 19.73 20.14 31.10
CA ILE A 485 20.55 19.96 29.89
C ILE A 485 21.05 21.33 29.44
N LYS A 486 22.38 21.50 29.38
CA LYS A 486 23.04 22.74 28.95
C LYS A 486 23.94 22.47 27.76
N VAL A 487 23.75 23.25 26.70
CA VAL A 487 24.62 23.28 25.52
C VAL A 487 25.31 24.63 25.47
N GLU A 488 26.63 24.64 25.58
CA GLU A 488 27.44 25.87 25.73
C GLU A 488 28.55 25.91 24.67
N GLY A 489 28.44 26.84 23.71
CA GLY A 489 29.42 26.99 22.63
C GLY A 489 29.43 25.84 21.62
N GLY A 490 28.39 25.01 21.57
CA GLY A 490 28.37 23.78 20.80
C GLY A 490 28.03 24.00 19.31
N HIS A 491 28.55 23.12 18.45
CA HIS A 491 28.24 23.11 17.01
C HIS A 491 27.81 21.71 16.55
N GLY A 492 26.59 21.58 16.00
CA GLY A 492 26.07 20.28 15.54
C GLY A 492 25.71 19.33 16.68
N ILE A 493 24.59 19.59 17.35
CA ILE A 493 24.09 18.73 18.44
C ILE A 493 22.63 18.40 18.15
N GLU A 494 22.27 17.13 18.29
CA GLU A 494 20.93 16.64 18.00
C GLU A 494 20.39 15.83 19.17
N PHE A 495 19.16 16.17 19.58
CA PHE A 495 18.38 15.39 20.54
C PHE A 495 17.17 14.81 19.84
N GLU A 496 16.91 13.53 20.07
CA GLU A 496 15.79 12.84 19.42
C GLU A 496 15.06 11.88 20.36
N ARG A 497 13.72 11.94 20.41
CA ARG A 497 12.88 11.01 21.21
C ARG A 497 13.13 11.05 22.72
N LEU A 498 13.75 12.11 23.23
CA LEU A 498 14.01 12.31 24.66
C LEU A 498 12.93 13.14 25.36
N ASN A 499 12.78 12.94 26.67
CA ASN A 499 11.76 13.59 27.49
C ASN A 499 12.45 14.38 28.61
N PHE A 500 12.33 15.70 28.60
CA PHE A 500 13.00 16.63 29.53
C PHE A 500 12.02 17.17 30.57
N ALA A 501 12.31 16.92 31.85
CA ALA A 501 11.50 17.42 32.97
C ALA A 501 12.06 18.68 33.65
N SER A 502 13.20 19.18 33.16
CA SER A 502 13.86 20.41 33.61
C SER A 502 14.17 21.31 32.41
N THR A 503 14.48 22.57 32.69
CA THR A 503 14.82 23.57 31.66
C THR A 503 16.00 23.10 30.81
N VAL A 504 15.82 23.10 29.48
CA VAL A 504 16.91 22.88 28.51
C VAL A 504 17.46 24.24 28.09
N SER A 505 18.76 24.45 28.24
CA SER A 505 19.43 25.72 27.94
C SER A 505 20.42 25.55 26.78
N VAL A 506 20.34 26.42 25.78
CA VAL A 506 21.26 26.45 24.64
C VAL A 506 21.86 27.85 24.54
N THR A 507 23.18 27.97 24.65
CA THR A 507 23.86 29.28 24.72
C THR A 507 25.01 29.33 23.72
N ALA A 508 25.08 30.42 22.94
CA ALA A 508 26.17 30.70 22.01
C ALA A 508 26.52 29.51 21.09
N SER A 509 25.50 28.81 20.59
CA SER A 509 25.65 27.53 19.89
C SER A 509 25.04 27.57 18.49
N GLU A 510 25.52 26.68 17.62
CA GLU A 510 25.14 26.61 16.21
C GLU A 510 24.63 25.22 15.81
N ARG A 511 23.60 25.19 14.94
CA ARG A 511 23.03 23.94 14.39
C ARG A 511 22.62 22.94 15.47
N VAL A 512 21.89 23.41 16.49
CA VAL A 512 21.30 22.57 17.54
C VAL A 512 19.90 22.14 17.11
N ARG A 513 19.58 20.85 17.21
CA ARG A 513 18.30 20.30 16.79
C ARG A 513 17.62 19.51 17.88
N PHE A 514 16.32 19.71 18.03
CA PHE A 514 15.42 18.88 18.82
C PHE A 514 14.36 18.33 17.89
N ASN A 515 14.31 17.01 17.72
CA ASN A 515 13.29 16.36 16.91
C ASN A 515 12.57 15.31 17.73
N ASN A 516 11.24 15.27 17.70
CA ASN A 516 10.49 14.29 18.48
C ASN A 516 10.81 14.33 19.99
N CYS A 517 10.98 15.52 20.56
CA CYS A 517 11.27 15.67 22.00
C CYS A 517 10.03 16.09 22.79
N ARG A 518 10.02 15.77 24.09
CA ARG A 518 9.01 16.29 25.03
C ARG A 518 9.68 17.19 26.05
N PHE A 519 9.06 18.33 26.32
CA PHE A 519 9.48 19.29 27.33
C PHE A 519 8.32 19.52 28.30
N PHE A 520 8.58 19.31 29.60
CA PHE A 520 7.57 19.49 30.64
C PHE A 520 8.15 20.00 31.96
N ALA A 521 9.10 20.91 31.87
CA ALA A 521 9.64 21.64 33.01
C ALA A 521 8.59 22.57 33.64
N ASP A 522 8.60 22.74 34.96
CA ASP A 522 7.66 23.62 35.67
C ASP A 522 8.02 25.13 35.57
N ASP A 523 9.06 25.51 34.81
CA ASP A 523 9.48 26.91 34.60
C ASP A 523 9.52 27.28 33.10
N LYS A 524 10.71 27.42 32.51
CA LYS A 524 10.92 27.55 31.05
C LYS A 524 11.25 26.19 30.48
N ALA A 525 10.58 25.76 29.41
CA ALA A 525 10.86 24.45 28.83
C ALA A 525 12.18 24.44 28.03
N LEU A 526 12.33 25.33 27.03
CA LEU A 526 13.54 25.51 26.24
C LEU A 526 13.96 26.98 26.22
N HIS A 527 15.18 27.29 26.62
CA HIS A 527 15.75 28.63 26.62
C HIS A 527 17.00 28.69 25.73
N ALA A 528 16.94 29.45 24.64
CA ALA A 528 18.06 29.64 23.73
C ALA A 528 18.55 31.09 23.74
N THR A 529 19.86 31.29 23.80
CA THR A 529 20.52 32.61 23.88
C THR A 529 21.67 32.69 22.89
N HIS A 530 21.69 33.71 22.02
CA HIS A 530 22.72 33.95 21.00
C HIS A 530 23.04 32.71 20.13
N CYS A 531 22.00 31.99 19.70
CA CYS A 531 22.14 30.76 18.91
C CYS A 531 21.84 31.00 17.43
N ASN A 532 22.54 30.29 16.54
CA ASN A 532 22.29 30.32 15.11
C ASN A 532 21.85 28.95 14.57
N GLY A 533 20.71 28.89 13.88
CA GLY A 533 20.22 27.64 13.28
C GLY A 533 19.68 26.63 14.30
N LEU A 534 19.00 27.08 15.35
CA LEU A 534 18.22 26.22 16.24
C LEU A 534 17.01 25.67 15.47
N ALA A 535 16.84 24.34 15.44
CA ALA A 535 15.66 23.71 14.87
C ALA A 535 14.91 22.88 15.91
N VAL A 536 13.61 23.09 16.03
CA VAL A 536 12.72 22.31 16.89
C VAL A 536 11.57 21.81 16.03
N SER A 537 11.49 20.49 15.87
CA SER A 537 10.44 19.85 15.07
C SER A 537 9.76 18.69 15.78
N HIS A 538 8.48 18.49 15.45
CA HIS A 538 7.70 17.34 15.93
C HIS A 538 7.77 17.17 17.46
N SER A 539 7.82 18.26 18.22
CA SER A 539 8.04 18.21 19.67
C SER A 539 6.80 18.66 20.46
N GLU A 540 6.68 18.19 21.70
CA GLU A 540 5.58 18.50 22.62
C GLU A 540 6.08 19.35 23.79
N PHE A 541 5.41 20.47 24.06
CA PHE A 541 5.69 21.39 25.17
C PHE A 541 4.46 21.41 26.08
N THR A 542 4.61 20.97 27.32
CA THR A 542 3.52 20.87 28.29
C THR A 542 3.97 21.37 29.65
N ARG A 543 3.04 21.63 30.58
CA ARG A 543 3.32 21.93 32.01
C ARG A 543 4.24 23.12 32.34
N PHE A 544 4.76 23.86 31.37
CA PHE A 544 5.58 25.04 31.63
C PHE A 544 4.76 26.16 32.26
N ALA A 545 5.32 26.81 33.30
CA ALA A 545 4.65 27.90 33.99
C ALA A 545 4.97 29.28 33.39
N GLN A 546 6.16 29.44 32.78
CA GLN A 546 6.55 30.72 32.16
C GLN A 546 6.42 30.69 30.65
N VAL A 547 7.16 29.81 29.97
CA VAL A 547 7.24 29.81 28.50
C VAL A 547 7.68 28.45 27.95
N GLY A 548 7.10 28.07 26.80
CA GLY A 548 7.50 26.88 26.06
C GLY A 548 8.92 27.03 25.48
N VAL A 549 9.12 27.99 24.59
CA VAL A 549 10.40 28.31 23.95
C VAL A 549 10.72 29.80 24.13
N GLN A 550 11.86 30.12 24.73
CA GLN A 550 12.39 31.48 24.82
C GLN A 550 13.62 31.64 23.92
N LEU A 551 13.61 32.67 23.07
CA LEU A 551 14.67 33.01 22.13
C LEU A 551 15.21 34.41 22.43
N ASP A 552 16.48 34.50 22.82
CA ASP A 552 17.15 35.77 23.13
C ASP A 552 18.36 35.97 22.20
N GLY A 553 18.27 36.91 21.25
CA GLY A 553 19.37 37.20 20.31
C GLY A 553 19.72 36.04 19.36
N CYS A 554 18.79 35.14 19.10
CA CYS A 554 18.98 34.02 18.17
C CYS A 554 18.70 34.42 16.71
N THR A 555 19.30 33.69 15.76
CA THR A 555 19.06 33.85 14.32
C THR A 555 18.83 32.51 13.64
N GLY A 556 18.10 32.50 12.52
CA GLY A 556 17.95 31.30 11.70
C GLY A 556 17.12 30.19 12.36
N VAL A 557 16.23 30.53 13.29
CA VAL A 557 15.45 29.54 14.06
C VAL A 557 14.35 28.90 13.20
N GLU A 558 14.18 27.58 13.32
CA GLU A 558 13.16 26.79 12.64
C GLU A 558 12.25 26.09 13.67
N LEU A 559 10.95 26.39 13.67
CA LEU A 559 9.94 25.79 14.56
C LEU A 559 8.83 25.15 13.74
N SER A 560 8.77 23.83 13.64
CA SER A 560 7.78 23.18 12.77
C SER A 560 7.09 21.99 13.40
N SER A 561 5.79 21.84 13.13
CA SER A 561 5.05 20.64 13.53
C SER A 561 5.07 20.39 15.05
N ASN A 562 5.21 21.43 15.90
CA ASN A 562 5.24 21.29 17.35
C ASN A 562 3.85 21.44 17.99
N VAL A 563 3.69 20.92 19.20
CA VAL A 563 2.45 21.04 20.00
C VAL A 563 2.76 21.76 21.32
N TYR A 564 2.03 22.84 21.59
CA TYR A 564 2.19 23.66 22.79
C TYR A 564 0.92 23.66 23.64
N ASP A 565 1.00 23.17 24.87
CA ASP A 565 -0.01 23.40 25.91
C ASP A 565 0.22 24.75 26.59
N ASN A 566 -0.02 25.83 25.85
CA ASN A 566 0.27 27.20 26.28
C ASN A 566 -0.88 27.87 27.08
N ARG A 567 -1.61 27.10 27.88
CA ARG A 567 -2.72 27.61 28.70
C ARG A 567 -2.26 28.44 29.91
N HIS A 568 -1.02 28.23 30.35
CA HIS A 568 -0.46 28.86 31.56
C HIS A 568 0.59 29.95 31.27
N GLY A 569 1.16 29.97 30.06
CA GLY A 569 2.13 30.97 29.61
C GLY A 569 2.30 30.92 28.08
N PRO A 570 2.97 31.90 27.45
CA PRO A 570 3.18 31.91 26.00
C PRO A 570 3.93 30.68 25.49
N ALA A 571 3.61 30.25 24.26
CA ALA A 571 4.28 29.12 23.62
C ALA A 571 5.71 29.50 23.19
N VAL A 572 5.86 30.67 22.57
CA VAL A 572 7.14 31.19 22.06
C VAL A 572 7.33 32.63 22.50
N THR A 573 8.51 32.98 22.98
CA THR A 573 8.88 34.36 23.35
C THR A 573 10.17 34.80 22.69
N PHE A 574 10.22 36.07 22.26
CA PHE A 574 11.39 36.74 21.71
C PHE A 574 11.85 37.86 22.66
N GLY A 575 13.11 37.82 23.09
CA GLY A 575 13.72 38.81 24.00
C GLY A 575 13.89 40.21 23.42
N VAL A 576 14.45 41.13 24.23
CA VAL A 576 14.48 42.61 24.02
C VAL A 576 15.28 43.07 22.79
N ALA A 577 15.93 42.18 22.06
CA ALA A 577 16.67 42.51 20.85
C ALA A 577 16.20 41.68 19.65
N ALA A 578 15.78 42.42 18.62
CA ALA A 578 15.68 42.09 17.19
C ALA A 578 14.37 41.48 16.67
N ASP A 579 13.88 42.17 15.65
CA ASP A 579 12.94 41.74 14.60
C ASP A 579 12.72 40.22 14.50
N VAL A 580 11.46 39.80 14.63
CA VAL A 580 11.03 38.41 14.45
C VAL A 580 11.53 37.82 13.12
N ASN A 581 11.66 38.64 12.07
CA ASN A 581 12.14 38.21 10.76
C ASN A 581 13.66 37.99 10.69
N LEU A 582 14.44 38.54 11.63
CA LEU A 582 15.86 38.21 11.78
C LEU A 582 16.04 36.94 12.63
N ALA A 583 15.17 36.74 13.61
CA ALA A 583 15.24 35.60 14.52
C ALA A 583 14.73 34.30 13.89
N LEU A 584 13.53 34.32 13.29
CA LEU A 584 12.90 33.16 12.66
C LEU A 584 13.29 33.05 11.19
N ARG A 585 13.76 31.87 10.81
CA ARG A 585 13.84 31.44 9.40
C ARG A 585 12.56 30.75 8.95
N TYR A 586 11.96 29.94 9.83
CA TYR A 586 10.78 29.15 9.53
C TYR A 586 9.94 28.90 10.78
N SER A 587 8.64 29.18 10.70
CA SER A 587 7.66 28.68 11.67
C SER A 587 6.40 28.29 10.90
N ASP A 588 6.00 27.03 10.93
CA ASP A 588 4.75 26.57 10.31
C ASP A 588 4.30 25.21 10.87
N TYR A 589 3.01 24.93 10.67
CA TYR A 589 2.36 23.71 11.14
C TYR A 589 2.48 23.53 12.66
N ASN A 590 2.54 24.59 13.48
CA ASN A 590 2.52 24.43 14.93
C ASN A 590 1.09 24.34 15.49
N SER A 591 0.97 23.88 16.73
CA SER A 591 -0.32 23.75 17.41
C SER A 591 -0.30 24.44 18.76
N TYR A 592 -1.32 25.24 19.03
CA TYR A 592 -1.45 26.01 20.27
C TYR A 592 -2.76 25.68 20.98
N ALA A 593 -2.70 25.44 22.29
CA ALA A 593 -3.88 25.19 23.13
C ALA A 593 -4.66 26.47 23.48
N ASP A 594 -4.00 27.63 23.49
CA ASP A 594 -4.57 28.97 23.63
C ASP A 594 -4.04 29.85 22.48
N ALA A 595 -4.85 30.06 21.44
CA ALA A 595 -4.44 30.79 20.24
C ALA A 595 -4.26 32.30 20.48
N ASP A 596 -4.90 32.87 21.50
CA ASP A 596 -4.84 34.30 21.80
C ASP A 596 -3.51 34.67 22.48
N LYS A 597 -2.82 33.67 23.04
CA LYS A 597 -1.53 33.83 23.73
C LYS A 597 -0.45 32.95 23.13
N ALA A 598 -0.49 32.75 21.81
CA ALA A 598 0.49 31.92 21.12
C ALA A 598 1.90 32.47 21.34
N TRP A 599 2.14 33.74 21.00
CA TRP A 599 3.48 34.32 21.00
C TRP A 599 3.59 35.53 21.94
N MET A 600 4.81 35.83 22.36
CA MET A 600 5.15 37.07 23.04
C MET A 600 6.39 37.69 22.41
N VAL A 601 6.26 38.90 21.86
CA VAL A 601 7.33 39.61 21.17
C VAL A 601 7.56 40.93 21.89
N ASN A 602 8.77 41.20 22.38
CA ASN A 602 9.10 42.43 23.11
C ASN A 602 8.11 42.75 24.26
N GLY A 603 7.68 41.70 24.99
CA GLY A 603 6.72 41.82 26.09
C GLY A 603 5.26 42.05 25.68
N GLN A 604 4.95 42.09 24.38
CA GLN A 604 3.59 42.16 23.88
C GLN A 604 3.09 40.77 23.46
N THR A 605 1.89 40.41 23.91
CA THR A 605 1.22 39.18 23.47
C THR A 605 0.75 39.33 22.03
N ILE A 606 1.06 38.34 21.21
CA ILE A 606 0.65 38.26 19.81
C ILE A 606 -0.23 37.01 19.66
N ALA A 607 -1.48 37.23 19.26
CA ALA A 607 -2.40 36.15 18.93
C ALA A 607 -1.95 35.44 17.64
N LEU A 608 -2.31 34.16 17.50
CA LEU A 608 -1.99 33.37 16.32
C LEU A 608 -2.53 34.02 15.02
N THR A 609 -3.69 34.65 15.09
CA THR A 609 -4.30 35.37 13.97
C THR A 609 -3.43 36.52 13.47
N ASP A 610 -2.67 37.17 14.36
CA ASP A 610 -1.77 38.27 14.02
C ASP A 610 -0.38 37.76 13.59
N ALA A 611 0.13 36.70 14.22
CA ALA A 611 1.35 36.02 13.77
C ALA A 611 1.23 35.57 12.30
N ARG A 612 0.08 35.00 11.93
CA ARG A 612 -0.21 34.60 10.54
C ARG A 612 -0.16 35.75 9.54
N LYS A 613 -0.57 36.96 9.95
CA LYS A 613 -0.59 38.16 9.06
C LYS A 613 0.80 38.66 8.70
N THR A 614 1.79 38.45 9.57
CA THR A 614 3.20 38.78 9.26
C THR A 614 3.88 37.68 8.44
N ALA A 615 3.09 36.76 7.88
CA ALA A 615 3.55 35.55 7.22
C ALA A 615 4.42 34.70 8.15
N GLN A 616 4.12 34.64 9.44
CA GLN A 616 4.81 33.75 10.36
C GLN A 616 3.78 32.72 10.88
N ASP A 617 4.08 31.42 10.83
CA ASP A 617 3.17 30.33 11.25
C ASP A 617 1.79 30.29 10.54
N ILE A 618 1.83 30.33 9.21
CA ILE A 618 0.65 30.34 8.31
C ILE A 618 -0.22 29.10 8.53
N TYR A 619 0.41 27.93 8.65
CA TYR A 619 -0.27 26.64 8.75
C TYR A 619 -0.45 26.13 10.19
N ALA A 620 -0.13 26.95 11.20
CA ALA A 620 -0.44 26.60 12.58
C ALA A 620 -1.93 26.46 12.81
N ARG A 621 -2.34 25.92 13.97
CA ARG A 621 -3.76 25.82 14.36
C ARG A 621 -3.96 25.85 15.87
N GLU A 622 -5.18 26.20 16.28
CA GLU A 622 -5.65 25.94 17.64
C GLU A 622 -6.05 24.47 17.74
N LEU A 623 -5.45 23.70 18.64
CA LEU A 623 -5.90 22.34 18.97
C LEU A 623 -6.01 22.18 20.47
N ARG A 624 -7.22 21.83 20.91
CA ARG A 624 -7.50 21.54 22.31
C ARG A 624 -7.29 20.04 22.57
N THR A 625 -6.06 19.68 22.85
CA THR A 625 -5.71 18.31 23.22
C THR A 625 -5.75 18.11 24.74
N VAL A 626 -5.95 16.86 25.14
CA VAL A 626 -5.86 16.42 26.54
C VAL A 626 -4.54 15.69 26.73
N PHE A 627 -3.83 16.05 27.80
CA PHE A 627 -2.58 15.40 28.20
C PHE A 627 -2.83 14.47 29.39
N SER A 628 -2.07 13.38 29.45
CA SER A 628 -2.07 12.44 30.57
C SER A 628 -0.65 12.19 31.05
N LEU A 629 -0.49 11.91 32.34
CA LEU A 629 0.78 11.50 32.91
C LEU A 629 0.90 9.98 32.86
N ARG A 630 1.97 9.48 32.25
CA ARG A 630 2.31 8.05 32.23
C ARG A 630 3.80 7.89 32.49
N ASP A 631 4.15 7.12 33.52
CA ASP A 631 5.55 6.90 33.93
C ASP A 631 6.33 8.20 34.18
N GLY A 632 5.67 9.22 34.74
CA GLY A 632 6.26 10.54 35.01
C GLY A 632 6.42 11.44 33.78
N ILE A 633 5.99 11.01 32.59
CA ILE A 633 6.06 11.77 31.34
C ILE A 633 4.66 12.29 31.00
N SER A 634 4.54 13.59 30.73
CA SER A 634 3.31 14.19 30.20
C SER A 634 3.24 13.95 28.69
N GLU A 635 2.15 13.36 28.21
CA GLU A 635 1.96 13.05 26.79
C GLU A 635 0.52 13.29 26.32
N VAL A 636 0.36 13.58 25.03
CA VAL A 636 -0.96 13.69 24.39
C VAL A 636 -1.71 12.36 24.47
N LYS A 637 -2.95 12.39 24.98
CA LYS A 637 -3.80 11.21 25.16
C LYS A 637 -4.34 10.63 23.85
N ASP A 638 -4.67 11.49 22.89
CA ASP A 638 -5.20 11.12 21.57
C ASP A 638 -4.31 11.67 20.45
N ARG A 639 -3.50 10.80 19.84
CA ARG A 639 -2.54 11.18 18.80
C ARG A 639 -3.15 11.25 17.39
N ILE A 640 -4.34 10.69 17.16
CA ILE A 640 -4.88 10.64 15.79
C ILE A 640 -5.32 12.02 15.34
N ALA A 641 -5.86 12.84 16.25
CA ALA A 641 -6.15 14.25 16.00
C ALA A 641 -4.92 15.07 15.54
N LEU A 642 -3.71 14.57 15.79
CA LEU A 642 -2.44 15.20 15.41
C LEU A 642 -1.84 14.61 14.13
N ALA A 643 -2.32 13.46 13.66
CA ALA A 643 -1.71 12.73 12.57
C ALA A 643 -1.81 13.50 11.24
N VAL A 644 -0.72 13.46 10.46
CA VAL A 644 -0.63 14.05 9.10
C VAL A 644 -1.05 15.53 9.07
N GLY A 645 -0.85 16.20 10.19
CA GLY A 645 -1.16 17.61 10.39
C GLY A 645 0.03 18.56 10.34
N GLY A 646 1.24 18.01 10.35
CA GLY A 646 2.52 18.68 10.27
C GLY A 646 3.03 18.84 8.85
N ALA A 647 4.22 19.43 8.74
CA ALA A 647 4.92 19.63 7.47
C ALA A 647 5.02 18.33 6.68
N LEU A 648 4.82 18.43 5.35
CA LEU A 648 4.87 17.32 4.41
C LEU A 648 3.95 16.14 4.76
N GLY A 649 2.87 16.36 5.52
CA GLY A 649 1.95 15.29 5.91
C GLY A 649 2.47 14.39 7.05
N LYS A 650 3.37 14.88 7.89
CA LYS A 650 3.78 14.19 9.12
C LYS A 650 2.87 14.58 10.30
N SER A 651 2.99 13.91 11.44
CA SER A 651 2.16 14.25 12.62
C SER A 651 2.58 15.60 13.24
N LEU A 652 1.65 16.27 13.90
CA LEU A 652 1.95 17.33 14.85
C LEU A 652 2.44 16.74 16.17
N GLY A 653 3.41 17.39 16.80
CA GLY A 653 4.07 16.85 17.99
C GLY A 653 4.83 15.58 17.63
N ILE A 654 4.97 14.65 18.59
CA ILE A 654 5.81 13.46 18.39
C ILE A 654 5.30 12.64 17.20
N HIS A 655 6.15 12.51 16.20
CA HIS A 655 5.93 11.77 14.98
C HIS A 655 6.86 10.56 14.93
N GLN A 656 6.29 9.38 14.70
CA GLN A 656 7.08 8.19 14.44
C GLN A 656 6.47 7.45 13.25
N ASP A 657 7.28 7.22 12.23
CA ASP A 657 6.92 6.40 11.08
C ASP A 657 6.92 4.93 11.49
N LEU A 658 5.92 4.54 12.29
CA LEU A 658 5.82 3.21 12.88
C LEU A 658 5.27 2.17 11.89
N MET A 659 5.90 1.00 11.92
CA MET A 659 5.31 -0.28 11.51
C MET A 659 4.23 -0.66 12.54
N SER A 660 3.05 -0.07 12.40
CA SER A 660 1.91 -0.42 13.25
C SER A 660 1.31 -1.75 12.82
N ASN A 661 1.31 -2.71 13.74
CA ASN A 661 0.62 -3.99 13.59
C ASN A 661 -0.78 -3.99 14.22
N ALA A 662 -1.33 -2.80 14.50
CA ALA A 662 -2.66 -2.60 15.08
C ALA A 662 -3.72 -3.48 14.41
N LEU A 663 -4.49 -4.19 15.24
CA LEU A 663 -5.61 -5.01 14.82
C LEU A 663 -6.82 -4.66 15.67
N SER A 664 -7.91 -4.25 15.01
CA SER A 664 -9.18 -3.92 15.65
C SER A 664 -10.25 -4.91 15.20
N MET A 665 -11.24 -5.12 16.07
CA MET A 665 -12.30 -6.09 15.85
C MET A 665 -13.62 -5.61 16.47
N SER A 666 -14.74 -5.82 15.77
CA SER A 666 -16.08 -5.62 16.33
C SER A 666 -16.49 -6.78 17.26
N ALA A 667 -17.46 -6.56 18.14
CA ALA A 667 -18.15 -7.68 18.77
C ALA A 667 -18.84 -8.54 17.70
N PRO A 668 -18.92 -9.88 17.87
CA PRO A 668 -19.62 -10.74 16.94
C PRO A 668 -21.14 -10.65 17.13
N THR A 669 -21.87 -10.83 16.04
CA THR A 669 -23.33 -10.86 16.01
C THR A 669 -23.83 -12.18 15.41
N LEU A 670 -25.00 -12.62 15.86
CA LEU A 670 -25.69 -13.78 15.29
C LEU A 670 -26.55 -13.32 14.11
N HIS A 671 -26.24 -13.81 12.91
CA HIS A 671 -26.97 -13.45 11.68
C HIS A 671 -28.23 -14.29 11.50
N SER A 672 -28.12 -15.61 11.63
CA SER A 672 -29.26 -16.51 11.49
C SER A 672 -29.06 -17.83 12.22
N VAL A 673 -30.19 -18.45 12.58
CA VAL A 673 -30.24 -19.75 13.26
C VAL A 673 -31.26 -20.65 12.58
N THR A 674 -30.85 -21.89 12.35
CA THR A 674 -31.70 -22.97 11.84
C THR A 674 -31.75 -24.09 12.89
N ALA A 675 -32.34 -25.24 12.59
CA ALA A 675 -32.31 -26.39 13.48
C ALA A 675 -30.93 -27.03 13.58
N THR A 676 -30.09 -26.86 12.56
CA THR A 676 -28.80 -27.55 12.43
C THR A 676 -27.61 -26.64 12.19
N THR A 677 -27.85 -25.33 12.03
CA THR A 677 -26.81 -24.35 11.74
C THR A 677 -27.02 -23.03 12.48
N ALA A 678 -25.92 -22.30 12.70
CA ALA A 678 -25.95 -20.92 13.16
C ALA A 678 -24.85 -20.13 12.47
N ASN A 679 -25.15 -18.92 11.99
CA ASN A 679 -24.22 -18.09 11.25
C ASN A 679 -23.83 -16.87 12.09
N ILE A 680 -22.52 -16.72 12.33
CA ILE A 680 -21.94 -15.66 13.16
C ILE A 680 -21.13 -14.71 12.30
N GLU A 681 -21.11 -13.42 12.67
CA GLU A 681 -20.49 -12.36 11.87
C GLU A 681 -19.75 -11.35 12.73
N TRP A 682 -18.64 -10.83 12.22
CA TRP A 682 -17.89 -9.75 12.86
C TRP A 682 -17.04 -9.01 11.82
N GLN A 683 -16.44 -7.90 12.22
CA GLN A 683 -15.53 -7.11 11.39
C GLN A 683 -14.14 -7.07 12.00
N MET A 684 -13.14 -7.00 11.13
CA MET A 684 -11.73 -6.80 11.46
C MET A 684 -11.26 -5.51 10.80
N SER A 685 -10.14 -4.94 11.26
CA SER A 685 -9.46 -3.87 10.50
C SER A 685 -8.51 -4.40 9.42
N ARG A 686 -8.09 -5.67 9.52
CA ARG A 686 -7.06 -6.28 8.65
C ARG A 686 -7.25 -7.80 8.50
N GLY A 687 -6.52 -8.39 7.55
CA GLY A 687 -6.39 -9.82 7.33
C GLY A 687 -5.90 -10.54 8.59
N SER A 688 -6.70 -11.47 9.09
CA SER A 688 -6.53 -12.05 10.42
C SER A 688 -7.00 -13.50 10.51
N GLU A 689 -6.43 -14.22 11.48
CA GLU A 689 -6.95 -15.51 11.96
C GLU A 689 -7.77 -15.27 13.22
N SER A 690 -9.04 -15.66 13.21
CA SER A 690 -9.93 -15.61 14.37
C SER A 690 -10.06 -16.98 15.02
N GLY A 691 -9.88 -17.06 16.34
CA GLY A 691 -10.27 -18.19 17.14
C GLY A 691 -11.76 -18.12 17.48
N ILE A 692 -12.49 -19.21 17.27
CA ILE A 692 -13.93 -19.31 17.47
C ILE A 692 -14.19 -20.50 18.38
N ALA A 693 -15.06 -20.33 19.37
CA ALA A 693 -15.48 -21.43 20.26
C ALA A 693 -16.99 -21.47 20.39
N TRP A 694 -17.56 -22.69 20.48
CA TRP A 694 -18.98 -22.91 20.74
C TRP A 694 -19.25 -24.22 21.50
N GLY A 695 -20.43 -24.34 22.11
CA GLY A 695 -20.84 -25.56 22.83
C GLY A 695 -22.22 -25.42 23.48
N GLU A 696 -22.74 -26.50 24.06
CA GLU A 696 -24.05 -26.51 24.77
C GLU A 696 -23.95 -25.82 26.14
N THR A 697 -22.74 -25.53 26.61
CA THR A 697 -22.44 -24.80 27.85
C THR A 697 -21.65 -23.52 27.56
N PRO A 698 -21.68 -22.50 28.46
CA PRO A 698 -20.88 -21.27 28.31
C PRO A 698 -19.36 -21.51 28.20
N ALA A 699 -18.87 -22.70 28.57
CA ALA A 699 -17.47 -23.08 28.42
C ALA A 699 -17.02 -23.13 26.96
N CYS A 700 -17.93 -23.37 26.01
CA CYS A 700 -17.66 -23.46 24.58
C CYS A 700 -16.56 -24.50 24.25
N GLU A 701 -16.90 -25.78 24.45
CA GLU A 701 -15.95 -26.91 24.39
C GLU A 701 -15.40 -27.20 22.98
N THR A 702 -16.11 -26.80 21.92
CA THR A 702 -15.66 -26.95 20.54
C THR A 702 -14.96 -25.68 20.08
N GLN A 703 -13.86 -25.81 19.34
CA GLN A 703 -13.09 -24.67 18.84
C GLN A 703 -12.69 -24.84 17.38
N ALA A 704 -12.58 -23.72 16.66
CA ALA A 704 -12.07 -23.65 15.30
C ALA A 704 -11.22 -22.39 15.09
N LYS A 705 -10.44 -22.41 14.01
CA LYS A 705 -9.70 -21.25 13.50
C LYS A 705 -10.25 -20.85 12.14
N TYR A 706 -10.45 -19.56 11.93
CA TYR A 706 -10.96 -19.01 10.69
C TYR A 706 -10.04 -17.91 10.19
N LYS A 707 -9.46 -18.10 9.01
CA LYS A 707 -8.34 -17.34 8.48
C LYS A 707 -8.74 -16.66 7.18
N VAL A 708 -8.72 -15.33 7.17
CA VAL A 708 -8.86 -14.52 5.96
C VAL A 708 -7.61 -13.68 5.83
N THR A 709 -6.82 -13.92 4.78
CA THR A 709 -5.45 -13.39 4.61
C THR A 709 -5.39 -12.01 3.99
N ASN A 710 -6.45 -11.55 3.34
CA ASN A 710 -6.45 -10.30 2.60
C ASN A 710 -6.85 -9.12 3.53
N ASP A 711 -6.29 -7.94 3.24
CA ASP A 711 -6.68 -6.68 3.90
C ASP A 711 -7.85 -6.00 3.16
N GLU A 712 -8.27 -6.53 2.00
CA GLU A 712 -9.37 -6.02 1.16
C GLU A 712 -10.74 -6.69 1.42
N ASP A 713 -10.82 -7.77 2.20
CA ASP A 713 -12.08 -8.35 2.71
C ASP A 713 -11.96 -8.49 4.23
N THR A 714 -12.49 -7.50 4.94
CA THR A 714 -12.36 -7.35 6.41
C THR A 714 -13.63 -7.75 7.16
N PHE A 715 -14.69 -8.10 6.43
CA PHE A 715 -15.87 -8.77 6.98
C PHE A 715 -15.57 -10.24 7.24
N ARG A 716 -16.15 -10.78 8.31
CA ARG A 716 -15.98 -12.17 8.69
C ARG A 716 -17.35 -12.79 8.90
N ASN A 717 -17.52 -13.99 8.35
CA ASN A 717 -18.68 -14.80 8.65
C ASN A 717 -18.25 -16.26 8.83
N PHE A 718 -18.84 -16.94 9.80
CA PHE A 718 -18.55 -18.34 10.07
C PHE A 718 -19.83 -19.07 10.39
N SER A 719 -19.94 -20.31 9.92
CA SER A 719 -21.14 -21.12 10.10
C SER A 719 -20.84 -22.29 11.02
N LEU A 720 -21.53 -22.33 12.15
CA LEU A 720 -21.63 -23.52 12.99
C LEU A 720 -22.55 -24.52 12.28
N THR A 721 -22.10 -25.76 12.13
CA THR A 721 -22.85 -26.82 11.44
C THR A 721 -22.96 -28.07 12.31
N GLY A 722 -24.01 -28.86 12.08
CA GLY A 722 -24.23 -30.12 12.82
C GLY A 722 -24.79 -29.91 14.22
N LEU A 723 -25.46 -28.77 14.45
CA LEU A 723 -26.11 -28.48 15.72
C LEU A 723 -27.36 -29.35 15.92
N LYS A 724 -27.72 -29.60 17.18
CA LYS A 724 -28.95 -30.31 17.54
C LYS A 724 -30.15 -29.37 17.47
N PRO A 725 -31.31 -29.80 16.92
CA PRO A 725 -32.54 -29.00 16.95
C PRO A 725 -33.03 -28.68 18.37
N GLY A 726 -33.69 -27.54 18.55
CA GLY A 726 -34.30 -27.10 19.81
C GLY A 726 -33.35 -26.97 21.00
N THR A 727 -32.04 -26.88 20.74
CA THR A 727 -30.97 -26.94 21.75
C THR A 727 -30.33 -25.57 21.91
N THR A 728 -30.05 -25.18 23.16
CA THR A 728 -29.32 -23.96 23.47
C THR A 728 -27.82 -24.18 23.33
N TYR A 729 -27.18 -23.26 22.63
CA TYR A 729 -25.73 -23.21 22.43
C TYR A 729 -25.20 -21.84 22.85
N TYR A 730 -23.90 -21.80 23.08
CA TYR A 730 -23.13 -20.60 23.37
C TYR A 730 -21.99 -20.50 22.36
N PHE A 731 -21.60 -19.28 21.99
CA PHE A 731 -20.39 -19.05 21.19
C PHE A 731 -19.63 -17.80 21.64
N LYS A 732 -18.34 -17.75 21.32
CA LYS A 732 -17.47 -16.57 21.50
C LYS A 732 -16.30 -16.59 20.53
N LEU A 733 -15.75 -15.42 20.22
CA LEU A 733 -14.40 -15.35 19.63
C LEU A 733 -13.38 -15.43 20.77
N THR A 734 -12.41 -16.33 20.63
CA THR A 734 -11.37 -16.56 21.64
C THR A 734 -10.11 -15.74 21.40
N SER A 735 -9.85 -15.39 20.14
CA SER A 735 -8.73 -14.54 19.75
C SER A 735 -8.93 -13.98 18.35
N ALA A 736 -8.23 -12.91 18.00
CA ALA A 736 -7.95 -12.52 16.63
C ALA A 736 -6.47 -12.17 16.49
N LYS A 737 -5.80 -12.74 15.49
CA LYS A 737 -4.36 -12.60 15.26
C LYS A 737 -4.08 -12.07 13.87
N LEU A 738 -3.27 -11.01 13.77
CA LEU A 738 -2.81 -10.48 12.49
C LEU A 738 -1.93 -11.52 11.75
N ILE A 739 -2.18 -11.76 10.47
CA ILE A 739 -1.44 -12.78 9.69
C ILE A 739 -0.16 -12.21 9.08
N TYR A 740 -0.18 -10.95 8.62
CA TYR A 740 0.94 -10.28 7.96
C TYR A 740 1.28 -8.96 8.67
N PRO A 741 2.12 -8.99 9.72
CA PRO A 741 2.66 -7.77 10.31
C PRO A 741 3.53 -7.00 9.31
N LEU A 742 3.63 -5.68 9.48
CA LEU A 742 4.45 -4.80 8.63
C LEU A 742 5.96 -4.96 8.86
N ASP A 743 6.35 -5.44 10.05
CA ASP A 743 7.75 -5.55 10.49
C ASP A 743 8.30 -6.98 10.46
N ASP A 744 7.46 -7.97 10.13
CA ASP A 744 7.75 -9.41 10.05
C ASP A 744 8.49 -10.03 11.26
N GLN A 745 8.60 -9.31 12.39
CA GLN A 745 9.36 -9.71 13.58
C GLN A 745 8.54 -9.61 14.88
N GLY A 746 7.44 -8.86 14.90
CA GLY A 746 6.48 -8.94 15.99
C GLY A 746 5.60 -10.20 15.88
N PRO A 747 5.21 -10.87 16.98
CA PRO A 747 4.01 -11.70 16.93
C PRO A 747 2.88 -10.79 16.41
N GLY A 748 2.26 -11.17 15.29
CA GLY A 748 1.13 -10.42 14.75
C GLY A 748 0.15 -10.11 15.88
N GLU A 749 -0.30 -8.86 15.96
CA GLU A 749 -1.09 -8.38 17.10
C GLU A 749 -2.23 -9.35 17.41
N VAL A 750 -2.35 -9.68 18.70
CA VAL A 750 -3.37 -10.60 19.20
C VAL A 750 -4.37 -9.81 20.01
N VAL A 751 -5.59 -9.73 19.52
CA VAL A 751 -6.75 -9.24 20.26
C VAL A 751 -7.35 -10.42 21.01
N ASN A 752 -7.45 -10.30 22.33
CA ASN A 752 -8.18 -11.24 23.19
C ASN A 752 -9.51 -10.59 23.58
N PRO A 753 -10.65 -11.01 22.98
CA PRO A 753 -11.93 -10.35 23.18
C PRO A 753 -12.40 -10.48 24.63
N LYS A 754 -12.87 -9.38 25.22
CA LYS A 754 -13.31 -9.31 26.63
C LYS A 754 -14.84 -9.20 26.73
N TYR A 755 -15.54 -10.29 26.46
CA TYR A 755 -16.99 -10.41 26.64
C TYR A 755 -17.39 -11.85 26.99
N GLU A 756 -18.58 -12.04 27.57
CA GLU A 756 -19.14 -13.36 27.91
C GLU A 756 -19.65 -14.11 26.68
N ALA A 757 -19.78 -15.43 26.78
CA ALA A 757 -20.30 -16.23 25.67
C ALA A 757 -21.75 -15.84 25.32
N ILE A 758 -22.02 -15.63 24.03
CA ILE A 758 -23.34 -15.25 23.53
C ILE A 758 -24.19 -16.52 23.37
N SER A 759 -25.36 -16.54 23.99
CA SER A 759 -26.29 -17.67 23.91
C SER A 759 -27.25 -17.55 22.73
N PHE A 760 -27.65 -18.70 22.17
CA PHE A 760 -28.71 -18.82 21.18
C PHE A 760 -29.37 -20.19 21.25
N THR A 761 -30.60 -20.32 20.76
CA THR A 761 -31.32 -21.60 20.71
C THR A 761 -31.64 -21.96 19.27
N THR A 762 -31.28 -23.18 18.85
CA THR A 762 -31.61 -23.68 17.52
C THR A 762 -33.11 -23.90 17.37
N LYS A 763 -33.59 -23.85 16.13
CA LYS A 763 -35.00 -24.13 15.83
C LYS A 763 -35.30 -25.62 16.03
N ALA A 764 -36.55 -25.98 16.32
CA ALA A 764 -36.96 -27.38 16.46
C ALA A 764 -36.91 -28.15 15.12
N ALA A 765 -37.15 -27.45 14.01
CA ALA A 765 -37.02 -27.97 12.66
C ALA A 765 -36.60 -26.85 11.71
N ASP A 766 -35.90 -27.23 10.64
CA ASP A 766 -35.62 -26.31 9.53
C ASP A 766 -36.89 -26.11 8.70
N PRO A 767 -37.13 -24.90 8.14
CA PRO A 767 -38.20 -24.71 7.17
C PRO A 767 -37.97 -25.58 5.92
N ALA A 768 -39.06 -25.86 5.21
CA ALA A 768 -38.99 -26.49 3.90
C ALA A 768 -38.17 -25.62 2.93
N PRO A 769 -37.39 -26.22 2.01
CA PRO A 769 -36.68 -25.49 0.97
C PRO A 769 -37.61 -24.54 0.20
N ARG A 770 -37.14 -23.31 -0.02
CA ARG A 770 -37.89 -22.25 -0.73
C ARG A 770 -37.26 -21.98 -2.09
N THR A 771 -38.08 -21.49 -3.00
CA THR A 771 -37.60 -20.79 -4.20
C THR A 771 -37.71 -19.30 -3.94
N LEU A 772 -36.59 -18.59 -4.07
CA LEU A 772 -36.47 -17.15 -3.87
C LEU A 772 -36.22 -16.49 -5.22
N TYR A 773 -36.72 -15.29 -5.44
CA TYR A 773 -36.62 -14.58 -6.73
C TYR A 773 -35.90 -13.25 -6.56
N VAL A 774 -35.02 -12.96 -7.51
CA VAL A 774 -34.28 -11.69 -7.60
C VAL A 774 -34.45 -11.12 -9.01
N SER A 775 -34.66 -9.81 -9.12
CA SER A 775 -34.81 -9.09 -10.39
C SER A 775 -34.35 -7.64 -10.26
N THR A 776 -33.73 -7.07 -11.30
CA THR A 776 -33.25 -5.68 -11.29
C THR A 776 -34.37 -4.63 -11.13
N ASP A 777 -35.62 -4.99 -11.40
CA ASP A 777 -36.83 -4.18 -11.18
C ASP A 777 -37.57 -4.55 -9.88
N GLY A 778 -37.01 -5.45 -9.07
CA GLY A 778 -37.56 -5.88 -7.79
C GLY A 778 -37.36 -4.87 -6.65
N SER A 779 -37.72 -5.28 -5.43
CA SER A 779 -37.51 -4.49 -4.21
C SER A 779 -37.05 -5.38 -3.06
N ASP A 780 -35.95 -5.02 -2.40
CA ASP A 780 -35.45 -5.73 -1.20
C ASP A 780 -36.38 -5.62 0.02
N SER A 781 -37.46 -4.85 -0.08
CA SER A 781 -38.55 -4.81 0.91
C SER A 781 -39.68 -5.82 0.63
N ALA A 782 -39.68 -6.46 -0.55
CA ALA A 782 -40.68 -7.44 -0.95
C ALA A 782 -40.43 -8.82 -0.29
N SER A 783 -41.30 -9.80 -0.56
CA SER A 783 -41.19 -11.14 0.03
C SER A 783 -40.10 -12.01 -0.59
N GLY A 784 -39.77 -11.78 -1.86
CA GLY A 784 -38.85 -12.62 -2.65
C GLY A 784 -39.38 -14.02 -2.98
N LEU A 785 -40.63 -14.36 -2.65
CA LEU A 785 -41.15 -15.73 -2.81
C LEU A 785 -41.71 -16.03 -4.21
N GLU A 786 -41.97 -15.00 -5.00
CA GLU A 786 -42.51 -15.10 -6.35
C GLU A 786 -41.83 -14.07 -7.26
N ARG A 787 -41.83 -14.28 -8.58
CA ARG A 787 -41.20 -13.34 -9.52
C ARG A 787 -41.76 -11.91 -9.42
N GLY A 788 -43.08 -11.77 -9.22
CA GLY A 788 -43.73 -10.46 -9.07
C GLY A 788 -43.42 -9.75 -7.74
N SER A 789 -42.84 -10.46 -6.77
CA SER A 789 -42.38 -9.93 -5.49
C SER A 789 -40.88 -10.15 -5.29
N ALA A 790 -40.13 -10.23 -6.39
CA ALA A 790 -38.70 -10.47 -6.38
C ALA A 790 -37.94 -9.37 -5.61
N TRP A 791 -36.86 -9.77 -4.95
CA TRP A 791 -35.90 -8.84 -4.39
C TRP A 791 -35.10 -8.14 -5.48
N HIS A 792 -34.56 -6.97 -5.17
CA HIS A 792 -33.75 -6.19 -6.10
C HIS A 792 -32.34 -6.78 -6.25
N SER A 793 -31.72 -7.18 -5.14
CA SER A 793 -30.30 -7.55 -5.09
C SER A 793 -30.05 -9.04 -4.80
N ILE A 794 -29.01 -9.60 -5.42
CA ILE A 794 -28.56 -10.97 -5.17
C ILE A 794 -27.92 -11.06 -3.78
N ALA A 795 -27.22 -10.01 -3.33
CA ALA A 795 -26.62 -9.93 -2.01
C ALA A 795 -27.68 -9.96 -0.89
N HIS A 796 -28.84 -9.30 -1.09
CA HIS A 796 -29.96 -9.44 -0.17
C HIS A 796 -30.42 -10.90 -0.11
N ALA A 797 -30.64 -11.54 -1.25
CA ALA A 797 -31.05 -12.95 -1.29
C ALA A 797 -30.04 -13.89 -0.61
N ALA A 798 -28.74 -13.68 -0.85
CA ALA A 798 -27.66 -14.44 -0.21
C ALA A 798 -27.59 -14.25 1.32
N SER A 799 -28.14 -13.14 1.84
CA SER A 799 -28.29 -12.92 3.28
C SER A 799 -29.50 -13.64 3.89
N GLN A 800 -30.53 -13.90 3.09
CA GLN A 800 -31.81 -14.48 3.54
C GLN A 800 -31.94 -15.99 3.27
N ALA A 801 -31.14 -16.54 2.36
CA ALA A 801 -31.19 -17.94 1.98
C ALA A 801 -30.87 -18.87 3.17
N LEU A 802 -31.56 -20.00 3.23
CA LEU A 802 -31.40 -21.06 4.23
C LEU A 802 -31.05 -22.39 3.55
N PRO A 803 -30.55 -23.40 4.31
CA PRO A 803 -30.20 -24.70 3.74
C PRO A 803 -31.30 -25.31 2.85
N GLY A 804 -30.96 -25.56 1.59
CA GLY A 804 -31.86 -26.14 0.57
C GLY A 804 -32.54 -25.12 -0.34
N ASP A 805 -32.50 -23.83 0.00
CA ASP A 805 -33.14 -22.80 -0.81
C ASP A 805 -32.49 -22.67 -2.20
N THR A 806 -33.31 -22.30 -3.18
CA THR A 806 -32.87 -21.95 -4.54
C THR A 806 -33.21 -20.50 -4.83
N VAL A 807 -32.20 -19.68 -5.06
CA VAL A 807 -32.32 -18.28 -5.50
C VAL A 807 -32.30 -18.24 -7.02
N MET A 808 -33.47 -17.97 -7.61
CA MET A 808 -33.72 -17.79 -9.03
C MET A 808 -33.55 -16.32 -9.42
N ILE A 809 -32.58 -16.02 -10.27
CA ILE A 809 -32.19 -14.65 -10.61
C ILE A 809 -32.61 -14.35 -12.04
N ALA A 810 -33.45 -13.33 -12.20
CA ALA A 810 -33.94 -12.86 -13.49
C ALA A 810 -32.82 -12.18 -14.29
N GLY A 811 -32.99 -12.15 -15.61
CA GLY A 811 -32.05 -11.54 -16.53
C GLY A 811 -31.88 -10.05 -16.26
N GLY A 812 -30.65 -9.58 -16.28
CA GLY A 812 -30.31 -8.22 -15.88
C GLY A 812 -28.81 -8.05 -15.66
N THR A 813 -28.41 -6.80 -15.44
CA THR A 813 -27.04 -6.46 -15.04
C THR A 813 -27.05 -6.06 -13.58
N TYR A 814 -26.25 -6.77 -12.77
CA TYR A 814 -26.14 -6.60 -11.33
C TYR A 814 -24.75 -6.06 -11.00
N ILE A 815 -24.70 -4.96 -10.27
CA ILE A 815 -23.46 -4.31 -9.81
C ILE A 815 -23.40 -4.46 -8.30
N GLU A 816 -22.86 -5.58 -7.84
CA GLU A 816 -22.78 -5.91 -6.42
C GLU A 816 -21.73 -6.99 -6.13
N LYS A 817 -21.25 -7.02 -4.90
CA LYS A 817 -20.49 -8.13 -4.31
C LYS A 817 -21.41 -9.01 -3.47
N VAL A 818 -21.65 -10.23 -3.94
CA VAL A 818 -22.48 -11.23 -3.27
C VAL A 818 -21.68 -11.96 -2.20
N ARG A 819 -21.88 -11.59 -0.94
CA ARG A 819 -21.33 -12.32 0.22
C ARG A 819 -22.31 -13.40 0.65
N VAL A 820 -21.89 -14.67 0.57
CA VAL A 820 -22.72 -15.78 1.06
C VAL A 820 -22.62 -15.82 2.59
N ARG A 821 -23.72 -15.50 3.27
CA ARG A 821 -23.75 -15.31 4.74
C ARG A 821 -24.27 -16.53 5.49
N THR A 822 -24.89 -17.48 4.79
CA THR A 822 -25.46 -18.71 5.34
C THR A 822 -24.90 -19.93 4.63
N THR A 823 -24.69 -21.02 5.38
CA THR A 823 -24.21 -22.29 4.82
C THR A 823 -25.38 -23.17 4.38
N GLY A 824 -25.19 -23.94 3.32
CA GLY A 824 -26.01 -25.14 3.08
C GLY A 824 -25.60 -26.27 4.01
N THR A 825 -26.30 -27.40 3.89
CA THR A 825 -25.96 -28.66 4.57
C THR A 825 -25.99 -29.81 3.57
N LYS A 826 -25.38 -30.95 3.94
CA LYS A 826 -25.30 -32.13 3.07
C LYS A 826 -26.71 -32.55 2.62
N GLY A 827 -26.94 -32.59 1.31
CA GLY A 827 -28.25 -32.91 0.70
C GLY A 827 -29.24 -31.74 0.64
N ARG A 828 -28.89 -30.58 1.21
CA ARG A 828 -29.65 -29.32 1.16
C ARG A 828 -28.73 -28.16 0.78
N PRO A 829 -28.14 -28.18 -0.44
CA PRO A 829 -27.29 -27.09 -0.88
C PRO A 829 -28.10 -25.82 -1.09
N ILE A 830 -27.48 -24.66 -0.88
CA ILE A 830 -28.02 -23.37 -1.32
C ILE A 830 -27.62 -23.18 -2.78
N LYS A 831 -28.60 -22.90 -3.64
CA LYS A 831 -28.38 -22.77 -5.08
C LYS A 831 -28.64 -21.35 -5.54
N PHE A 832 -27.69 -20.75 -6.23
CA PHE A 832 -27.86 -19.49 -6.97
C PHE A 832 -27.90 -19.83 -8.45
N ARG A 833 -29.02 -19.55 -9.11
CA ARG A 833 -29.26 -19.95 -10.50
C ARG A 833 -29.94 -18.85 -11.30
N SER A 834 -29.55 -18.67 -12.56
CA SER A 834 -30.33 -17.86 -13.51
C SER A 834 -31.70 -18.49 -13.80
N ILE A 835 -32.71 -17.66 -14.05
CA ILE A 835 -33.99 -18.13 -14.58
C ILE A 835 -33.75 -18.71 -15.98
N PRO A 836 -34.34 -19.89 -16.31
CA PRO A 836 -34.19 -20.49 -17.64
C PRO A 836 -34.49 -19.50 -18.77
N GLY A 837 -33.58 -19.43 -19.74
CA GLY A 837 -33.64 -18.54 -20.90
C GLY A 837 -33.27 -17.08 -20.63
N GLU A 838 -32.88 -16.74 -19.39
CA GLU A 838 -32.53 -15.38 -18.99
C GLU A 838 -31.03 -15.22 -18.72
N LYS A 839 -30.49 -14.08 -19.16
CA LYS A 839 -29.06 -13.77 -19.09
C LYS A 839 -28.77 -12.88 -17.89
N VAL A 840 -28.09 -13.44 -16.89
CA VAL A 840 -27.69 -12.73 -15.67
C VAL A 840 -26.22 -12.32 -15.77
N ILE A 841 -25.96 -11.02 -15.73
CA ILE A 841 -24.63 -10.44 -15.80
C ILE A 841 -24.28 -9.83 -14.45
N LEU A 842 -23.20 -10.30 -13.81
CA LEU A 842 -22.55 -9.60 -12.73
C LEU A 842 -21.42 -8.73 -13.30
N ASP A 843 -21.45 -7.44 -13.00
CA ASP A 843 -20.59 -6.43 -13.60
C ASP A 843 -19.74 -5.76 -12.52
N GLY A 844 -18.42 -5.78 -12.69
CA GLY A 844 -17.48 -5.17 -11.75
C GLY A 844 -17.36 -3.64 -11.85
N SER A 845 -18.27 -2.99 -12.60
CA SER A 845 -18.40 -1.54 -12.77
C SER A 845 -17.09 -0.88 -13.24
N GLY A 846 -16.48 -1.41 -14.30
CA GLY A 846 -15.24 -0.88 -14.86
C GLY A 846 -14.03 -1.08 -13.94
N ARG A 847 -13.89 -2.29 -13.38
CA ARG A 847 -12.80 -2.70 -12.48
C ARG A 847 -12.82 -1.97 -11.13
N ARG A 848 -14.01 -1.58 -10.64
CA ARG A 848 -14.21 -1.01 -9.30
C ARG A 848 -14.45 -2.08 -8.25
N ILE A 849 -15.21 -3.12 -8.59
CA ILE A 849 -15.45 -4.28 -7.74
C ILE A 849 -14.44 -5.38 -8.12
N GLU A 850 -13.91 -6.07 -7.13
CA GLU A 850 -12.85 -7.05 -7.28
C GLU A 850 -13.32 -8.51 -7.22
N THR A 851 -14.46 -8.78 -6.58
CA THR A 851 -15.04 -10.12 -6.46
C THR A 851 -16.56 -10.05 -6.58
N ALA A 852 -17.14 -10.98 -7.35
CA ALA A 852 -18.57 -11.15 -7.53
C ALA A 852 -19.18 -12.02 -6.42
N PHE A 853 -18.58 -13.17 -6.11
CA PHE A 853 -19.03 -14.09 -5.06
C PHE A 853 -17.94 -14.33 -4.01
N VAL A 854 -18.28 -14.10 -2.74
CA VAL A 854 -17.43 -14.43 -1.58
C VAL A 854 -18.05 -15.59 -0.81
N ILE A 855 -17.42 -16.76 -0.91
CA ILE A 855 -17.83 -18.03 -0.29
C ILE A 855 -16.73 -18.44 0.70
N ASN A 856 -16.76 -17.84 1.89
CA ASN A 856 -15.76 -18.11 2.93
C ASN A 856 -16.39 -18.84 4.12
N GLY A 857 -15.87 -20.00 4.51
CA GLY A 857 -16.43 -20.77 5.63
C GLY A 857 -17.86 -21.25 5.38
N LYS A 858 -18.20 -21.62 4.14
CA LYS A 858 -19.55 -22.06 3.74
C LYS A 858 -19.50 -23.43 3.08
N ASN A 859 -20.55 -24.21 3.27
CA ASN A 859 -20.64 -25.56 2.74
C ASN A 859 -21.87 -25.72 1.86
N ASP A 860 -21.80 -26.68 0.93
CA ASP A 860 -22.92 -27.08 0.07
C ASP A 860 -23.51 -25.88 -0.69
N ILE A 861 -22.67 -25.20 -1.47
CA ILE A 861 -23.05 -24.03 -2.27
C ILE A 861 -22.96 -24.36 -3.76
N GLU A 862 -23.97 -23.95 -4.53
CA GLU A 862 -24.01 -24.10 -5.98
C GLU A 862 -24.22 -22.73 -6.64
N VAL A 863 -23.33 -22.37 -7.56
CA VAL A 863 -23.41 -21.15 -8.38
C VAL A 863 -23.47 -21.56 -9.84
N ASP A 864 -24.57 -21.22 -10.50
CA ASP A 864 -24.94 -21.81 -11.79
C ASP A 864 -25.53 -20.80 -12.78
N GLY A 865 -24.90 -20.65 -13.95
CA GLY A 865 -25.51 -19.97 -15.10
C GLY A 865 -25.34 -18.45 -15.13
N PHE A 866 -24.14 -17.93 -14.82
CA PHE A 866 -23.86 -16.49 -14.74
C PHE A 866 -22.76 -16.03 -15.71
N TYR A 867 -22.86 -14.77 -16.10
CA TYR A 867 -21.85 -14.05 -16.87
C TYR A 867 -21.17 -13.03 -15.96
N PHE A 868 -19.86 -12.92 -16.04
CA PHE A 868 -19.05 -11.99 -15.27
C PHE A 868 -18.22 -11.14 -16.22
N ARG A 869 -18.13 -9.83 -15.97
CA ARG A 869 -17.22 -8.93 -16.68
C ARG A 869 -16.73 -7.80 -15.78
N ASP A 870 -15.64 -7.18 -16.19
CA ASP A 870 -15.13 -5.94 -15.58
C ASP A 870 -14.84 -6.00 -14.07
N PHE A 871 -14.59 -7.18 -13.51
CA PHE A 871 -14.03 -7.30 -12.16
C PHE A 871 -12.53 -7.01 -12.13
N ARG A 872 -12.10 -6.23 -11.13
CA ARG A 872 -10.69 -5.92 -10.86
C ARG A 872 -9.95 -7.15 -10.38
N MET A 873 -8.66 -7.21 -10.64
CA MET A 873 -7.78 -8.06 -9.83
C MET A 873 -7.58 -7.40 -8.45
N GLY A 874 -8.06 -8.02 -7.38
CA GLY A 874 -7.80 -7.61 -5.98
C GLY A 874 -6.56 -8.30 -5.41
N GLY A 875 -5.84 -7.67 -4.49
CA GLY A 875 -4.58 -8.20 -3.92
C GLY A 875 -3.39 -8.28 -4.89
N GLN A 876 -2.19 -8.55 -4.37
CA GLN A 876 -0.94 -8.58 -5.14
C GLN A 876 -0.20 -9.93 -5.01
N GLY A 877 0.39 -10.39 -6.12
CA GLY A 877 1.17 -11.64 -6.16
C GLY A 877 0.31 -12.91 -6.10
N ASN A 878 0.87 -14.01 -5.57
CA ASN A 878 0.26 -15.36 -5.50
C ASN A 878 -0.92 -15.48 -4.50
N CYS A 879 -1.59 -14.38 -4.15
CA CYS A 879 -2.69 -14.33 -3.19
C CYS A 879 -3.72 -13.25 -3.61
N SER A 880 -4.10 -13.23 -4.89
CA SER A 880 -5.03 -12.24 -5.43
C SER A 880 -6.49 -12.71 -5.35
N GLN A 881 -7.39 -11.81 -4.97
CA GLN A 881 -8.83 -12.02 -5.10
C GLN A 881 -9.21 -12.18 -6.57
N ARG A 882 -10.22 -13.01 -6.82
CA ARG A 882 -10.70 -13.37 -8.16
C ARG A 882 -12.20 -13.08 -8.25
N VAL A 883 -12.79 -13.35 -9.40
CA VAL A 883 -14.24 -13.16 -9.61
C VAL A 883 -15.05 -13.93 -8.57
N ILE A 884 -14.60 -15.13 -8.19
CA ILE A 884 -15.18 -15.95 -7.13
C ILE A 884 -14.07 -16.36 -6.17
N ASN A 885 -14.29 -16.12 -4.87
CA ASN A 885 -13.42 -16.57 -3.80
C ASN A 885 -14.10 -17.72 -3.03
N VAL A 886 -13.42 -18.86 -2.94
CA VAL A 886 -13.86 -20.03 -2.17
C VAL A 886 -12.79 -20.37 -1.15
N ASN A 887 -12.99 -19.97 0.10
CA ASN A 887 -12.00 -20.18 1.15
C ASN A 887 -12.61 -20.97 2.32
N GLN A 888 -11.85 -21.92 2.85
CA GLN A 888 -12.25 -22.73 4.02
C GLN A 888 -13.67 -23.30 3.89
N SER A 889 -14.02 -23.78 2.71
CA SER A 889 -15.39 -24.15 2.32
C SER A 889 -15.42 -25.58 1.77
N HIS A 890 -16.55 -26.28 1.89
CA HIS A 890 -16.65 -27.69 1.48
C HIS A 890 -17.84 -27.95 0.55
N ARG A 891 -17.63 -28.73 -0.50
CA ARG A 891 -18.66 -29.10 -1.51
C ARG A 891 -19.27 -27.87 -2.17
N VAL A 892 -18.41 -27.11 -2.87
CA VAL A 892 -18.83 -25.95 -3.66
C VAL A 892 -18.80 -26.32 -5.14
N THR A 893 -19.91 -26.07 -5.85
CA THR A 893 -19.99 -26.29 -7.30
C THR A 893 -20.16 -24.97 -8.02
N LEU A 894 -19.26 -24.70 -8.96
CA LEU A 894 -19.27 -23.56 -9.87
C LEU A 894 -19.50 -24.11 -11.28
N ARG A 895 -20.64 -23.80 -11.90
CA ARG A 895 -20.98 -24.38 -13.21
C ARG A 895 -21.61 -23.39 -14.17
N ARG A 896 -21.37 -23.59 -15.48
CA ARG A 896 -21.97 -22.76 -16.54
C ARG A 896 -21.72 -21.27 -16.31
N LEU A 897 -20.47 -20.95 -15.98
CA LEU A 897 -20.02 -19.59 -15.70
C LEU A 897 -19.16 -19.09 -16.86
N LEU A 898 -19.41 -17.86 -17.31
CA LEU A 898 -18.59 -17.20 -18.32
C LEU A 898 -17.90 -16.00 -17.69
N TRP A 899 -16.59 -16.08 -17.49
CA TRP A 899 -15.76 -14.94 -17.14
C TRP A 899 -15.17 -14.30 -18.39
N ASP A 900 -15.60 -13.07 -18.66
CA ASP A 900 -15.04 -12.22 -19.68
C ASP A 900 -14.04 -11.22 -19.06
N GLY A 901 -12.78 -11.64 -18.99
CA GLY A 901 -11.68 -10.80 -18.50
C GLY A 901 -11.11 -9.83 -19.54
N ARG A 902 -11.74 -9.67 -20.71
CA ARG A 902 -11.34 -8.67 -21.73
C ARG A 902 -11.67 -7.25 -21.23
N GLY A 903 -11.13 -6.24 -21.90
CA GLY A 903 -11.30 -4.84 -21.50
C GLY A 903 -10.04 -4.20 -20.90
N ALA A 904 -10.16 -2.97 -20.43
CA ALA A 904 -9.04 -2.16 -19.94
C ALA A 904 -8.47 -2.68 -18.61
N GLY A 905 -7.15 -2.67 -18.47
CA GLY A 905 -6.44 -3.04 -17.25
C GLY A 905 -6.31 -4.53 -16.96
N TYR A 906 -5.53 -4.84 -15.92
CA TYR A 906 -5.38 -6.20 -15.43
C TYR A 906 -6.69 -6.75 -14.89
N SER A 907 -7.01 -7.97 -15.29
CA SER A 907 -8.17 -8.73 -14.81
C SER A 907 -7.70 -9.92 -13.98
N GLY A 908 -8.47 -10.29 -12.96
CA GLY A 908 -8.27 -11.55 -12.25
C GLY A 908 -8.72 -12.75 -13.09
N GLY A 909 -8.40 -13.97 -12.66
CA GLY A 909 -9.10 -15.16 -13.12
C GLY A 909 -10.49 -15.34 -12.51
N LEU A 910 -11.12 -16.47 -12.81
CA LEU A 910 -12.44 -16.82 -12.30
C LEU A 910 -12.42 -17.20 -10.82
N LEU A 911 -11.45 -18.02 -10.38
CA LEU A 911 -11.49 -18.63 -9.04
C LEU A 911 -10.18 -18.45 -8.26
N MET A 912 -10.32 -18.01 -7.01
CA MET A 912 -9.36 -18.25 -5.93
C MET A 912 -9.94 -19.30 -4.98
N GLY A 913 -9.25 -20.43 -4.81
CA GLY A 913 -9.62 -21.51 -3.91
C GLY A 913 -8.55 -21.73 -2.84
N ALA A 914 -8.89 -21.58 -1.55
CA ALA A 914 -7.94 -21.86 -0.47
C ALA A 914 -8.55 -22.72 0.64
N ASP A 915 -7.77 -23.66 1.17
CA ASP A 915 -8.08 -24.45 2.37
C ASP A 915 -9.50 -25.08 2.36
N SER A 916 -9.98 -25.46 1.18
CA SER A 916 -11.36 -25.92 0.93
C SER A 916 -11.39 -27.41 0.55
N SER A 917 -12.55 -28.04 0.36
CA SER A 917 -12.59 -29.40 -0.20
C SER A 917 -13.74 -29.61 -1.18
N ASP A 918 -13.53 -30.54 -2.11
CA ASP A 918 -14.55 -30.99 -3.05
C ASP A 918 -15.14 -29.82 -3.88
N VAL A 919 -14.28 -28.89 -4.28
CA VAL A 919 -14.65 -27.78 -5.16
C VAL A 919 -14.64 -28.28 -6.61
N LEU A 920 -15.78 -28.13 -7.29
CA LEU A 920 -15.96 -28.51 -8.69
C LEU A 920 -16.16 -27.27 -9.54
N VAL A 921 -15.34 -27.11 -10.59
CA VAL A 921 -15.54 -26.14 -11.66
C VAL A 921 -15.91 -26.91 -12.93
N SER A 922 -17.12 -26.69 -13.46
CA SER A 922 -17.55 -27.44 -14.64
C SER A 922 -18.33 -26.63 -15.68
N ASN A 923 -18.10 -26.92 -16.96
CA ASN A 923 -18.76 -26.21 -18.07
C ASN A 923 -18.57 -24.69 -18.00
N CYS A 924 -17.39 -24.22 -17.57
CA CYS A 924 -17.09 -22.80 -17.45
C CYS A 924 -16.22 -22.32 -18.61
N VAL A 925 -16.36 -21.05 -18.94
CA VAL A 925 -15.52 -20.31 -19.89
C VAL A 925 -14.72 -19.28 -19.12
N ILE A 926 -13.40 -19.30 -19.27
CA ILE A 926 -12.48 -18.36 -18.61
C ILE A 926 -11.63 -17.67 -19.68
N ILE A 927 -11.85 -16.37 -19.87
CA ILE A 927 -11.19 -15.57 -20.91
C ILE A 927 -10.28 -14.52 -20.24
N ARG A 928 -9.02 -14.41 -20.68
CA ARG A 928 -8.02 -13.48 -20.11
C ARG A 928 -7.84 -13.70 -18.59
N GLY A 929 -7.36 -12.69 -17.86
CA GLY A 929 -6.95 -12.81 -16.45
C GLY A 929 -5.46 -13.11 -16.29
N SER A 930 -4.86 -12.71 -15.16
CA SER A 930 -3.47 -13.05 -14.83
C SER A 930 -3.29 -14.56 -14.79
N ASP A 931 -4.03 -15.22 -13.90
CA ASP A 931 -4.09 -16.67 -13.74
C ASP A 931 -5.57 -17.06 -13.73
N GLY A 932 -5.99 -17.99 -14.58
CA GLY A 932 -7.40 -18.33 -14.76
C GLY A 932 -8.05 -18.92 -13.50
N LEU A 933 -7.37 -19.88 -12.85
CA LEU A 933 -7.74 -20.47 -11.58
C LEU A 933 -6.50 -20.55 -10.68
N GLU A 934 -6.61 -20.13 -9.42
CA GLU A 934 -5.54 -20.24 -8.42
C GLU A 934 -6.05 -21.00 -7.21
N VAL A 935 -5.50 -22.19 -6.96
CA VAL A 935 -6.02 -23.12 -5.94
C VAL A 935 -4.93 -23.72 -5.06
N THR A 936 -5.10 -23.56 -3.76
CA THR A 936 -4.15 -23.98 -2.72
C THR A 936 -4.86 -24.78 -1.63
N SER A 937 -4.26 -25.90 -1.19
CA SER A 937 -4.79 -26.72 -0.09
C SER A 937 -6.26 -27.14 -0.27
N CYS A 938 -6.66 -27.52 -1.49
CA CYS A 938 -8.03 -27.93 -1.80
C CYS A 938 -8.13 -29.41 -2.24
N PRO A 939 -8.10 -30.38 -1.31
CA PRO A 939 -8.30 -31.79 -1.67
C PRO A 939 -9.62 -32.01 -2.40
N GLY A 940 -9.58 -32.87 -3.42
CA GLY A 940 -10.76 -33.18 -4.24
C GLY A 940 -11.13 -32.08 -5.25
N PHE A 941 -10.25 -31.10 -5.49
CA PHE A 941 -10.46 -30.08 -6.52
C PHE A 941 -10.53 -30.71 -7.93
N ARG A 942 -11.57 -30.35 -8.68
CA ARG A 942 -11.82 -30.87 -10.04
C ARG A 942 -12.20 -29.75 -11.00
N VAL A 943 -11.64 -29.82 -12.20
CA VAL A 943 -11.97 -28.95 -13.34
C VAL A 943 -12.36 -29.81 -14.52
N GLU A 944 -13.60 -29.66 -14.97
CA GLU A 944 -14.19 -30.57 -15.95
C GLU A 944 -14.91 -29.78 -17.06
N HIS A 945 -14.73 -30.16 -18.32
CA HIS A 945 -15.52 -29.59 -19.42
C HIS A 945 -15.43 -28.07 -19.56
N CYS A 946 -14.31 -27.45 -19.16
CA CYS A 946 -14.11 -26.00 -19.21
C CYS A 946 -13.32 -25.57 -20.45
N VAL A 947 -13.44 -24.29 -20.82
CA VAL A 947 -12.71 -23.64 -21.92
C VAL A 947 -11.91 -22.46 -21.40
N PHE A 948 -10.60 -22.48 -21.62
CA PHE A 948 -9.64 -21.43 -21.21
C PHE A 948 -9.09 -20.70 -22.43
N ILE A 949 -9.14 -19.37 -22.43
CA ILE A 949 -8.80 -18.56 -23.61
C ILE A 949 -7.82 -17.44 -23.27
N SER A 950 -6.60 -17.51 -23.84
CA SER A 950 -5.65 -16.38 -23.92
C SER A 950 -5.27 -15.73 -22.58
N HIS A 951 -4.99 -16.54 -21.56
CA HIS A 951 -4.53 -16.06 -20.26
C HIS A 951 -3.20 -15.28 -20.35
N MET A 952 -3.00 -14.34 -19.43
CA MET A 952 -1.79 -13.52 -19.41
C MET A 952 -0.59 -14.25 -18.81
N ILE A 953 -0.76 -15.12 -17.81
CA ILE A 953 0.33 -15.89 -17.21
C ILE A 953 -0.02 -17.37 -17.29
N GLU A 954 -1.02 -17.82 -16.54
CA GLU A 954 -1.38 -19.24 -16.39
C GLU A 954 -2.90 -19.46 -16.59
N ALA A 955 -3.30 -20.58 -17.17
CA ALA A 955 -4.68 -21.03 -17.15
C ALA A 955 -5.06 -21.56 -15.76
N VAL A 956 -4.17 -22.36 -15.15
CA VAL A 956 -4.40 -23.00 -13.85
C VAL A 956 -3.12 -23.02 -13.03
N LYS A 957 -3.21 -22.58 -11.78
CA LYS A 957 -2.12 -22.57 -10.81
C LYS A 957 -2.51 -23.36 -9.57
N LEU A 958 -1.77 -24.42 -9.28
CA LEU A 958 -2.10 -25.37 -8.23
C LEU A 958 -0.96 -25.58 -7.24
N SER A 959 -1.30 -25.56 -5.96
CA SER A 959 -0.45 -26.10 -4.90
C SER A 959 -1.17 -27.18 -4.11
N THR A 960 -2.06 -27.92 -4.78
CA THR A 960 -2.86 -29.03 -4.24
C THR A 960 -3.08 -30.09 -5.32
N PRO A 961 -3.29 -31.37 -4.98
CA PRO A 961 -3.71 -32.38 -5.95
C PRO A 961 -5.05 -32.01 -6.61
N ALA A 962 -5.07 -32.01 -7.95
CA ALA A 962 -6.28 -31.76 -8.71
C ALA A 962 -6.44 -32.71 -9.90
N THR A 963 -7.68 -32.90 -10.34
CA THR A 963 -7.99 -33.54 -11.63
C THR A 963 -8.47 -32.50 -12.63
N LEU A 964 -7.78 -32.41 -13.75
CA LEU A 964 -8.19 -31.61 -14.91
C LEU A 964 -8.60 -32.58 -16.01
N SER A 965 -9.89 -32.65 -16.31
CA SER A 965 -10.41 -33.57 -17.30
C SER A 965 -11.32 -32.97 -18.35
N SER A 966 -11.14 -33.38 -19.61
CA SER A 966 -12.06 -33.02 -20.70
C SER A 966 -12.17 -31.51 -20.93
N ASN A 967 -11.10 -30.75 -20.68
CA ASN A 967 -11.08 -29.30 -20.90
C ASN A 967 -10.50 -28.95 -22.27
N ILE A 968 -10.78 -27.75 -22.77
CA ILE A 968 -10.07 -27.12 -23.89
C ILE A 968 -9.25 -25.96 -23.33
N ILE A 969 -7.93 -25.97 -23.54
CA ILE A 969 -7.01 -24.94 -23.07
C ILE A 969 -6.30 -24.33 -24.28
N CYS A 970 -6.67 -23.10 -24.61
CA CYS A 970 -6.02 -22.34 -25.67
C CYS A 970 -4.76 -21.64 -25.15
N ASP A 971 -3.77 -21.44 -26.04
CA ASP A 971 -2.50 -20.78 -25.73
C ASP A 971 -2.68 -19.39 -25.10
N SER A 972 -1.64 -18.92 -24.42
CA SER A 972 -1.59 -17.63 -23.77
C SER A 972 -1.41 -16.49 -24.79
N SER A 973 -1.32 -15.26 -24.30
CA SER A 973 -1.03 -14.11 -25.18
C SER A 973 0.24 -14.34 -26.02
N ALA A 974 0.26 -13.82 -27.25
CA ALA A 974 1.39 -13.98 -28.18
C ALA A 974 2.75 -13.63 -27.55
N PHE A 975 2.81 -12.57 -26.72
CA PHE A 975 4.01 -12.19 -25.99
C PHE A 975 4.53 -13.30 -25.06
N LYS A 976 3.62 -13.99 -24.37
CA LYS A 976 3.97 -15.02 -23.38
C LYS A 976 4.33 -16.35 -24.05
N ALA A 977 3.62 -16.69 -25.12
CA ALA A 977 3.97 -17.82 -25.97
C ALA A 977 5.37 -17.63 -26.59
N LYS A 978 5.68 -16.42 -27.11
CA LYS A 978 7.01 -16.08 -27.65
C LYS A 978 8.14 -16.26 -26.63
N ASN A 979 7.87 -15.93 -25.36
CA ASN A 979 8.83 -16.11 -24.26
C ASN A 979 8.74 -17.51 -23.60
N ASN A 980 7.99 -18.44 -24.20
CA ASN A 980 7.77 -19.81 -23.73
C ASN A 980 7.42 -19.90 -22.23
N ILE A 981 6.49 -19.03 -21.79
CA ILE A 981 5.94 -19.06 -20.43
C ILE A 981 4.87 -20.16 -20.38
N HIS A 982 4.97 -21.12 -19.47
CA HIS A 982 4.09 -22.27 -19.30
C HIS A 982 2.60 -21.89 -19.09
N PHE A 983 1.67 -22.86 -19.23
CA PHE A 983 0.23 -22.63 -19.01
C PHE A 983 -0.22 -22.94 -17.61
N MET A 984 0.43 -23.90 -16.96
CA MET A 984 0.00 -24.38 -15.68
C MET A 984 1.21 -24.58 -14.79
N SER A 985 1.05 -24.19 -13.53
CA SER A 985 2.08 -24.41 -12.52
C SER A 985 1.56 -25.29 -11.38
N PHE A 986 2.45 -26.15 -10.88
CA PHE A 986 2.14 -27.15 -9.87
C PHE A 986 3.24 -27.19 -8.81
N GLY A 987 2.84 -27.33 -7.54
CA GLY A 987 3.79 -27.43 -6.43
C GLY A 987 4.77 -28.61 -6.57
N ASN A 988 4.30 -29.76 -7.05
CA ASN A 988 5.08 -30.98 -7.31
C ASN A 988 4.41 -31.82 -8.41
N GLN A 989 5.08 -32.88 -8.89
CA GLN A 989 4.61 -33.70 -10.02
C GLN A 989 3.37 -34.55 -9.74
N ASP A 990 3.04 -34.82 -8.46
CA ASP A 990 1.87 -35.61 -8.05
C ASP A 990 0.63 -34.73 -7.84
N ALA A 991 0.79 -33.41 -7.95
CA ALA A 991 -0.28 -32.45 -7.72
C ALA A 991 -1.28 -32.35 -8.89
N ILE A 992 -1.07 -33.06 -9.99
CA ILE A 992 -1.92 -32.96 -11.17
C ILE A 992 -2.21 -34.32 -11.80
N VAL A 993 -3.49 -34.53 -12.08
CA VAL A 993 -3.98 -35.57 -12.98
C VAL A 993 -4.54 -34.90 -14.22
N ASP A 994 -3.73 -34.91 -15.27
CA ASP A 994 -4.09 -34.45 -16.62
C ASP A 994 -4.74 -35.61 -17.39
N ARG A 995 -6.02 -35.45 -17.80
CA ARG A 995 -6.78 -36.50 -18.48
C ARG A 995 -7.65 -35.93 -19.60
N ASN A 996 -7.56 -36.47 -20.81
CA ASN A 996 -8.49 -36.18 -21.90
C ASN A 996 -8.66 -34.67 -22.18
N ASN A 997 -7.63 -33.84 -22.05
CA ASN A 997 -7.69 -32.41 -22.36
C ASN A 997 -7.27 -32.15 -23.82
N CYS A 998 -7.82 -31.08 -24.40
CA CYS A 998 -7.41 -30.53 -25.70
C CYS A 998 -6.58 -29.26 -25.47
N TYR A 999 -5.37 -29.24 -26.02
CA TYR A 999 -4.51 -28.06 -26.04
C TYR A 999 -4.52 -27.43 -27.43
N PHE A 1000 -4.85 -26.15 -27.54
CA PHE A 1000 -4.82 -25.42 -28.81
C PHE A 1000 -3.67 -24.39 -28.80
N LEU A 1001 -2.57 -24.71 -29.49
CA LEU A 1001 -1.27 -24.06 -29.32
C LEU A 1001 -0.85 -23.19 -30.51
N ARG A 1002 -0.15 -22.08 -30.24
CA ARG A 1002 0.43 -21.18 -31.26
C ARG A 1002 1.70 -21.73 -31.91
N VAL A 1003 2.40 -22.62 -31.20
CA VAL A 1003 3.65 -23.26 -31.65
C VAL A 1003 3.54 -24.78 -31.45
N PRO A 1004 4.34 -25.59 -32.16
CA PRO A 1004 4.27 -27.05 -32.07
C PRO A 1004 4.43 -27.58 -30.64
N GLU A 1005 3.77 -28.70 -30.33
CA GLU A 1005 3.73 -29.30 -28.99
C GLU A 1005 5.10 -29.70 -28.43
N SER A 1006 6.07 -29.95 -29.32
CA SER A 1006 7.46 -30.27 -28.97
C SER A 1006 8.28 -29.05 -28.53
N GLN A 1007 7.77 -27.84 -28.73
CA GLN A 1007 8.45 -26.57 -28.40
C GLN A 1007 7.73 -25.82 -27.27
N ARG A 1008 6.41 -25.96 -27.17
CA ARG A 1008 5.60 -25.24 -26.18
C ARG A 1008 5.65 -25.91 -24.82
N THR A 1009 6.22 -25.23 -23.83
CA THR A 1009 6.11 -25.68 -22.43
C THR A 1009 4.66 -25.51 -21.94
N LEU A 1010 4.05 -26.57 -21.42
CA LEU A 1010 2.71 -26.52 -20.84
C LEU A 1010 2.75 -26.48 -19.32
N TYR A 1011 3.66 -27.26 -18.72
CA TYR A 1011 3.73 -27.51 -17.29
C TYR A 1011 4.96 -26.84 -16.68
N TRP A 1012 4.79 -26.22 -15.51
CA TRP A 1012 5.88 -25.81 -14.63
C TRP A 1012 5.73 -26.46 -13.27
N VAL A 1013 6.60 -27.42 -12.96
CA VAL A 1013 6.61 -28.10 -11.68
C VAL A 1013 7.70 -27.47 -10.81
N LEU A 1014 7.29 -26.87 -9.69
CA LEU A 1014 8.18 -26.11 -8.82
C LEU A 1014 9.17 -27.01 -8.06
N ASN A 1015 8.70 -28.16 -7.56
CA ASN A 1015 9.54 -29.12 -6.84
C ASN A 1015 9.59 -30.46 -7.56
N PHE A 1016 10.18 -30.50 -8.75
CA PHE A 1016 10.27 -31.72 -9.54
C PHE A 1016 11.36 -32.66 -9.00
N LYS A 1017 11.06 -33.96 -8.95
CA LYS A 1017 11.94 -35.04 -8.52
C LYS A 1017 11.98 -36.14 -9.57
N GLU A 1018 13.17 -36.62 -9.90
CA GLU A 1018 13.36 -37.68 -10.89
C GLU A 1018 14.51 -38.59 -10.45
N ALA A 1019 14.27 -39.90 -10.44
CA ALA A 1019 15.25 -40.92 -10.03
C ALA A 1019 15.95 -40.62 -8.68
N GLY A 1020 15.19 -40.14 -7.69
CA GLY A 1020 15.70 -39.80 -6.35
C GLY A 1020 16.44 -38.47 -6.24
N LYS A 1021 16.59 -37.70 -7.34
CA LYS A 1021 17.20 -36.36 -7.35
C LYS A 1021 16.14 -35.27 -7.37
N VAL A 1022 16.39 -34.18 -6.63
CA VAL A 1022 15.57 -32.96 -6.67
C VAL A 1022 16.12 -32.07 -7.78
N LEU A 1023 15.34 -31.86 -8.84
CA LEU A 1023 15.69 -30.98 -9.96
C LEU A 1023 15.12 -29.56 -9.79
N GLY A 1024 14.20 -29.38 -8.85
CA GLY A 1024 13.59 -28.09 -8.56
C GLY A 1024 12.65 -27.63 -9.69
N HIS A 1025 12.73 -26.34 -10.05
CA HIS A 1025 11.83 -25.70 -11.01
C HIS A 1025 12.05 -26.26 -12.42
N THR A 1026 11.13 -27.11 -12.89
CA THR A 1026 11.23 -27.79 -14.18
C THR A 1026 10.03 -27.45 -15.06
N ARG A 1027 10.30 -26.89 -16.25
CA ARG A 1027 9.27 -26.68 -17.29
C ARG A 1027 9.28 -27.84 -18.27
N MET A 1028 8.10 -28.25 -18.73
CA MET A 1028 7.92 -29.41 -19.61
C MET A 1028 6.88 -29.16 -20.70
N THR A 1029 7.16 -29.67 -21.88
CA THR A 1029 6.22 -29.87 -22.98
C THR A 1029 5.27 -31.06 -22.69
N LEU A 1030 4.22 -31.24 -23.50
CA LEU A 1030 3.32 -32.40 -23.37
C LEU A 1030 4.04 -33.75 -23.54
N PRO A 1031 4.90 -33.94 -24.56
CA PRO A 1031 5.66 -35.18 -24.71
C PRO A 1031 6.60 -35.48 -23.52
N GLU A 1032 7.25 -34.44 -22.98
CA GLU A 1032 8.11 -34.59 -21.81
C GLU A 1032 7.33 -34.98 -20.56
N TYR A 1033 6.17 -34.37 -20.32
CA TYR A 1033 5.28 -34.74 -19.22
C TYR A 1033 4.86 -36.22 -19.32
N LYS A 1034 4.42 -36.67 -20.50
CA LYS A 1034 4.04 -38.07 -20.76
C LYS A 1034 5.16 -39.06 -20.42
N LYS A 1035 6.41 -38.67 -20.67
CA LYS A 1035 7.59 -39.49 -20.42
C LYS A 1035 8.04 -39.47 -18.96
N ARG A 1036 7.98 -38.31 -18.30
CA ARG A 1036 8.68 -38.04 -17.02
C ARG A 1036 7.77 -37.99 -15.80
N VAL A 1037 6.47 -37.76 -16.00
CA VAL A 1037 5.51 -37.58 -14.91
C VAL A 1037 4.48 -38.69 -14.89
N ALA A 1038 3.57 -38.69 -15.87
CA ALA A 1038 2.47 -39.63 -15.92
C ALA A 1038 1.94 -39.78 -17.36
N PRO A 1039 1.42 -40.94 -17.75
CA PRO A 1039 0.70 -41.08 -19.01
C PRO A 1039 -0.54 -40.17 -19.00
N THR A 1040 -0.83 -39.56 -20.15
CA THR A 1040 -2.07 -38.81 -20.40
C THR A 1040 -2.53 -39.06 -21.83
N ASP A 1041 -3.84 -39.16 -22.01
CA ASP A 1041 -4.51 -39.23 -23.30
C ASP A 1041 -4.80 -37.85 -23.90
N SER A 1042 -4.42 -36.75 -23.23
CA SER A 1042 -4.55 -35.39 -23.76
C SER A 1042 -3.82 -35.18 -25.08
N VAL A 1043 -4.40 -34.32 -25.92
CA VAL A 1043 -3.99 -34.09 -27.31
C VAL A 1043 -3.86 -32.61 -27.63
N VAL A 1044 -3.07 -32.31 -28.66
CA VAL A 1044 -2.99 -30.99 -29.26
C VAL A 1044 -3.83 -30.97 -30.52
N LEU A 1045 -4.94 -30.23 -30.52
CA LEU A 1045 -5.89 -30.14 -31.63
C LEU A 1045 -6.50 -28.74 -31.71
N ASP A 1046 -6.94 -28.35 -32.90
CA ASP A 1046 -7.82 -27.20 -33.08
C ASP A 1046 -9.26 -27.59 -32.69
N PRO A 1047 -9.88 -26.96 -31.67
CA PRO A 1047 -11.25 -27.25 -31.25
C PRO A 1047 -12.31 -26.81 -32.27
N GLN A 1048 -11.93 -25.99 -33.26
CA GLN A 1048 -12.80 -25.59 -34.35
C GLN A 1048 -14.05 -24.83 -33.87
N PHE A 1049 -13.90 -23.92 -32.92
CA PHE A 1049 -15.02 -23.09 -32.43
C PHE A 1049 -15.74 -22.37 -33.58
N ALA A 1050 -17.06 -22.31 -33.51
CA ALA A 1050 -17.90 -21.85 -34.62
C ALA A 1050 -17.75 -20.36 -34.95
N ILE A 1051 -17.38 -19.55 -33.96
CA ILE A 1051 -17.20 -18.10 -34.12
C ILE A 1051 -15.94 -17.72 -34.92
N PHE A 1052 -15.04 -18.66 -35.17
CA PHE A 1052 -13.84 -18.41 -35.96
C PHE A 1052 -14.15 -18.22 -37.44
N GLU A 1053 -13.71 -17.09 -37.99
CA GLU A 1053 -13.41 -17.02 -39.41
C GLU A 1053 -12.02 -17.63 -39.62
N ARG A 1054 -11.98 -18.85 -40.18
CA ARG A 1054 -10.71 -19.53 -40.47
C ARG A 1054 -10.07 -18.91 -41.69
N LEU A 1055 -9.22 -17.93 -41.43
CA LEU A 1055 -8.45 -17.25 -42.46
C LEU A 1055 -7.22 -18.09 -42.82
N ASP A 1056 -6.87 -18.09 -44.10
CA ASP A 1056 -5.65 -18.73 -44.58
C ASP A 1056 -4.43 -18.12 -43.86
N PRO A 1057 -3.61 -18.92 -43.13
CA PRO A 1057 -2.44 -18.41 -42.42
C PRO A 1057 -1.42 -17.73 -43.35
N ALA A 1058 -1.45 -18.04 -44.66
CA ALA A 1058 -0.63 -17.36 -45.66
C ALA A 1058 -1.15 -15.96 -46.01
N LYS A 1059 -2.41 -15.63 -45.66
CA LYS A 1059 -3.10 -14.38 -45.99
C LYS A 1059 -3.30 -13.45 -44.80
N VAL A 1060 -3.18 -13.94 -43.57
CA VAL A 1060 -3.41 -13.14 -42.36
C VAL A 1060 -2.37 -13.51 -41.30
N PRO A 1061 -1.59 -12.54 -40.77
CA PRO A 1061 -0.48 -12.82 -39.86
C PRO A 1061 -0.90 -13.09 -38.40
N GLU A 1062 -2.19 -12.96 -38.06
CA GLU A 1062 -2.70 -13.16 -36.69
C GLU A 1062 -3.17 -14.58 -36.44
N PHE A 1063 -2.88 -15.11 -35.25
CA PHE A 1063 -3.30 -16.45 -34.85
C PHE A 1063 -4.79 -16.42 -34.46
N PRO A 1064 -5.60 -17.45 -34.75
CA PRO A 1064 -7.04 -17.42 -34.46
C PRO A 1064 -7.40 -17.00 -33.03
N ILE A 1065 -6.65 -17.45 -32.01
CA ILE A 1065 -6.85 -17.06 -30.59
C ILE A 1065 -6.85 -15.54 -30.38
N ASP A 1066 -6.17 -14.77 -31.23
CA ASP A 1066 -6.13 -13.31 -31.15
C ASP A 1066 -7.48 -12.66 -31.51
N GLN A 1067 -8.32 -13.33 -32.31
CA GLN A 1067 -9.69 -12.87 -32.58
C GLN A 1067 -10.58 -12.93 -31.32
N PHE A 1068 -10.36 -13.92 -30.43
CA PHE A 1068 -11.14 -14.04 -29.19
C PHE A 1068 -10.92 -12.89 -28.21
N VAL A 1069 -9.77 -12.23 -28.31
CA VAL A 1069 -9.41 -11.18 -27.36
C VAL A 1069 -9.79 -9.79 -27.83
N ASP A 1070 -10.39 -9.66 -29.02
CA ASP A 1070 -11.05 -8.43 -29.44
C ASP A 1070 -12.30 -8.20 -28.57
N THR A 1071 -12.30 -7.08 -27.84
CA THR A 1071 -13.40 -6.63 -26.98
C THR A 1071 -14.68 -6.32 -27.75
N LYS A 1072 -14.60 -6.12 -29.07
CA LYS A 1072 -15.75 -5.81 -29.93
C LYS A 1072 -16.55 -7.05 -30.34
N VAL A 1073 -15.95 -8.24 -30.19
CA VAL A 1073 -16.60 -9.50 -30.56
C VAL A 1073 -17.46 -9.97 -29.36
N PRO A 1074 -18.80 -9.94 -29.47
CA PRO A 1074 -19.64 -10.53 -28.44
C PRO A 1074 -19.38 -12.03 -28.37
N LEU A 1075 -19.31 -12.58 -27.16
CA LEU A 1075 -19.10 -14.01 -26.91
C LEU A 1075 -20.20 -14.54 -26.00
N ASP A 1076 -20.69 -15.72 -26.35
CA ASP A 1076 -21.59 -16.52 -25.54
C ASP A 1076 -21.16 -18.00 -25.55
N PHE A 1077 -21.79 -18.85 -24.72
CA PHE A 1077 -21.42 -20.26 -24.62
C PHE A 1077 -21.47 -21.02 -25.97
N PRO A 1078 -22.51 -20.85 -26.82
CA PRO A 1078 -22.57 -21.59 -28.08
C PRO A 1078 -21.43 -21.30 -29.05
N ASP A 1079 -20.87 -20.09 -29.00
CA ASP A 1079 -19.71 -19.69 -29.82
C ASP A 1079 -18.46 -20.54 -29.52
N LEU A 1080 -18.43 -21.12 -28.32
CA LEU A 1080 -17.31 -21.88 -27.76
C LEU A 1080 -17.63 -23.38 -27.66
N PHE A 1081 -18.67 -23.85 -28.34
CA PHE A 1081 -18.88 -25.28 -28.55
C PHE A 1081 -17.89 -25.77 -29.61
N ALA A 1082 -17.13 -26.82 -29.27
CA ALA A 1082 -16.20 -27.42 -30.20
C ALA A 1082 -16.98 -28.06 -31.36
N THR A 1083 -16.50 -27.88 -32.59
CA THR A 1083 -17.08 -28.54 -33.77
C THR A 1083 -16.12 -29.55 -34.40
N ASN A 1084 -14.88 -29.64 -33.91
CA ASN A 1084 -13.93 -30.65 -34.35
C ASN A 1084 -14.47 -32.05 -34.00
N PRO A 1085 -14.67 -32.95 -34.99
CA PRO A 1085 -15.28 -34.26 -34.75
C PRO A 1085 -14.59 -35.10 -33.67
N GLU A 1086 -13.25 -35.06 -33.58
CA GLU A 1086 -12.52 -35.82 -32.56
C GLU A 1086 -12.62 -35.17 -31.17
N VAL A 1087 -12.63 -33.84 -31.09
CA VAL A 1087 -12.83 -33.13 -29.82
C VAL A 1087 -14.24 -33.39 -29.27
N VAL A 1088 -15.25 -33.36 -30.14
CA VAL A 1088 -16.66 -33.67 -29.82
C VAL A 1088 -16.82 -35.13 -29.39
N LYS A 1089 -16.27 -36.07 -30.18
CA LYS A 1089 -16.34 -37.51 -29.87
C LYS A 1089 -15.71 -37.86 -28.52
N ARG A 1090 -14.69 -37.11 -28.11
CA ARG A 1090 -14.01 -37.27 -26.82
C ARG A 1090 -14.63 -36.43 -25.70
N SER A 1091 -15.75 -35.76 -25.96
CA SER A 1091 -16.48 -34.92 -25.01
C SER A 1091 -15.61 -33.85 -24.33
N MET A 1092 -14.70 -33.23 -25.08
CA MET A 1092 -13.83 -32.18 -24.55
C MET A 1092 -14.45 -30.79 -24.69
N GLY A 1093 -14.26 -29.94 -23.68
CA GLY A 1093 -14.83 -28.60 -23.60
C GLY A 1093 -16.27 -28.60 -23.10
N LEU A 1094 -16.99 -27.53 -23.39
CA LEU A 1094 -18.39 -27.33 -22.97
C LEU A 1094 -19.29 -28.44 -23.51
N GLN A 1095 -20.23 -28.91 -22.69
CA GLN A 1095 -21.24 -29.90 -23.07
C GLN A 1095 -22.54 -29.21 -23.49
N PRO A 1096 -22.89 -29.12 -24.80
CA PRO A 1096 -24.03 -28.33 -25.28
C PRO A 1096 -25.37 -28.65 -24.60
N GLU A 1097 -25.60 -29.92 -24.27
CA GLU A 1097 -26.80 -30.39 -23.55
C GLU A 1097 -26.95 -29.79 -22.16
N ALA A 1098 -25.84 -29.40 -21.50
CA ALA A 1098 -25.88 -28.74 -20.20
C ALA A 1098 -26.39 -27.29 -20.28
N PHE A 1099 -26.47 -26.70 -21.48
CA PHE A 1099 -26.90 -25.31 -21.70
C PHE A 1099 -28.31 -25.20 -22.32
N ALA A 1100 -29.03 -26.31 -22.47
CA ALA A 1100 -30.34 -26.33 -23.15
C ALA A 1100 -31.39 -25.39 -22.53
N ASP A 1101 -31.31 -25.10 -21.24
CA ASP A 1101 -32.17 -24.18 -20.50
C ASP A 1101 -31.63 -22.75 -20.43
N MET A 1102 -30.39 -22.48 -20.86
CA MET A 1102 -29.80 -21.14 -20.89
C MET A 1102 -29.90 -20.49 -22.28
N ILE A 1103 -29.91 -21.30 -23.33
CA ILE A 1103 -30.01 -20.84 -24.71
C ILE A 1103 -31.49 -20.59 -25.02
N LYS A 1104 -31.86 -19.34 -25.35
CA LYS A 1104 -33.20 -19.05 -25.88
C LYS A 1104 -33.42 -19.88 -27.15
N LYS A 1105 -34.47 -20.69 -27.16
CA LYS A 1105 -34.96 -21.34 -28.38
C LYS A 1105 -35.45 -20.32 -29.38
#